data_AF-A0A1A0HBZ4-F1
#
_entry.id   AF-A0A1A0HBZ4-F1
#
_cell.length_a   1.000
_cell.length_b   1.000
_cell.length_c   1.000
_cell.angle_alpha   90.00
_cell.angle_beta   90.00
_cell.angle_gamma   90.00
#
_symmetry.space_group_name_H-M   'P 1'
#
loop_
_entity.id
_entity.type
_entity.pdbx_description
1 polymer ?
#
loop_
_entity_poly.entity_id
_entity_poly.type
_entity_poly.pdbx_seq_one_letter_code
_entity_poly.pdbx_strand_id
1 'polypeptide(L)'
;MSAVPELKSEADELPAKKSSEEALQRRREGRIKAAQTIAQNLKKSGIGRFEEENGFALTSVKTIPLINQKNYFAEYLKKDDQITVVRTWRNEKQKDAALKSAGSDAKKPADDDNDDDDNDNDDDNDNDNDDDPGAGAAKMGSDTLVLHPGSQVLRIGRATDSFPTDVPMVVAVRNPGGLDTYPEVPRRVRYDDGDYDFGERFNAIKATVTKDFKARMRFYKRRMMPNSRESAANFNRMQRPEMVPDNADPDYKEFYETNDALLASRDFFAGADALRLPLSAAYTAWRLRYPIVNGTFNQDRADYASPQEFIGDITRILHEALKAISVPAADARRLKCLLIIPDFYDKEVVETWVEILLGLMGFARVGVIQEAVAATFGAGSSSACVVDVGAQKTTVSCVDEGMVINDSRVSLDYGGDNITETFAKLLLQQNFPIQDINLHDRNDDWELLDRLKRNFCTFDDADIAVQLYNFYRRKAGGQTEKYNLKVFDEVMLAPLGLFYPDFFQLSDKTKSKTLFPESYDHYTGEPNNPFSQAQENLVAGKGFTEMSDEALLLKIIEDKQVFKTANAAYGKPVPNRAGSTEDSTKNFAVPLDKAIIESITNAGIATDFNKAKKLYDNILVTGGGLARFPGFDMLLTDRINIWRPRFLSTSSLDDILSYVGKEKDRLEIKKKQMISDAKAKKKGALSADEVELSEQDMKKIDADTALTIDLEKADAVADDGSVIAVNVLPAPKELDPRVLSWKGGSVYSRLKVINEMWITKDDWDTLNSRCLYYKSLFNY
;
A
#
# COMPACT_ATOMS: atom_id res chain seq x y z
N MET A 1 -32.07 62.25 8.24
CA MET A 1 -31.62 60.85 8.39
C MET A 1 -30.13 60.88 8.58
N SER A 2 -29.71 60.45 9.76
CA SER A 2 -28.47 60.83 10.44
C SER A 2 -27.21 60.27 9.79
N ALA A 3 -26.29 61.16 9.45
CA ALA A 3 -24.89 60.85 9.23
C ALA A 3 -24.25 60.41 10.55
N VAL A 4 -23.71 59.21 10.57
CA VAL A 4 -22.90 58.69 11.67
C VAL A 4 -21.44 59.11 11.40
N PRO A 5 -20.78 59.83 12.32
CA PRO A 5 -19.40 60.25 12.13
C PRO A 5 -18.40 59.16 12.52
N GLU A 6 -17.29 59.13 11.80
CA GLU A 6 -16.06 58.41 12.14
C GLU A 6 -15.57 58.78 13.55
N LEU A 7 -15.40 57.77 14.39
CA LEU A 7 -14.60 57.85 15.62
C LEU A 7 -13.36 56.99 15.43
N LYS A 8 -12.23 57.68 15.20
CA LYS A 8 -10.88 57.14 15.42
C LYS A 8 -10.75 56.80 16.90
N SER A 9 -10.52 55.53 17.23
CA SER A 9 -10.01 55.14 18.54
C SER A 9 -8.54 54.80 18.42
N GLU A 10 -7.68 55.75 18.83
CA GLU A 10 -6.38 55.41 19.41
C GLU A 10 -6.67 54.59 20.68
N ALA A 11 -6.31 53.32 20.64
CA ALA A 11 -6.13 52.51 21.84
C ALA A 11 -4.79 51.80 21.67
N ASP A 12 -3.81 52.24 22.45
CA ASP A 12 -2.51 51.60 22.63
C ASP A 12 -2.67 50.07 22.78
N GLU A 13 -2.15 49.31 21.80
CA GLU A 13 -1.92 47.88 21.95
C GLU A 13 -0.82 47.66 22.98
N LEU A 14 -1.21 47.53 24.25
CA LEU A 14 -0.37 46.86 25.25
C LEU A 14 -0.18 45.39 24.80
N PRO A 15 1.05 44.87 24.74
CA PRO A 15 1.27 43.49 24.32
C PRO A 15 0.58 42.54 25.30
N ALA A 16 -0.39 41.77 24.81
CA ALA A 16 -1.03 40.71 25.55
C ALA A 16 0.05 39.71 26.01
N LYS A 17 0.40 39.75 27.31
CA LYS A 17 1.29 38.77 27.93
C LYS A 17 0.72 37.38 27.68
N LYS A 18 1.34 36.61 26.78
CA LYS A 18 1.12 35.17 26.66
C LYS A 18 1.28 34.56 28.06
N SER A 19 0.22 33.97 28.59
CA SER A 19 0.28 33.24 29.86
C SER A 19 1.30 32.12 29.73
N SER A 20 2.22 32.01 30.70
CA SER A 20 3.24 30.96 30.69
C SER A 20 2.61 29.57 30.60
N GLU A 21 3.32 28.65 29.98
CA GLU A 21 2.92 27.26 29.79
C GLU A 21 2.54 26.60 31.13
N GLU A 22 3.27 26.94 32.19
CA GLU A 22 3.00 26.54 33.58
C GLU A 22 1.64 27.05 34.10
N ALA A 23 1.25 28.29 33.77
CA ALA A 23 -0.04 28.85 34.17
C ALA A 23 -1.22 28.22 33.41
N LEU A 24 -0.99 27.80 32.15
CA LEU A 24 -1.95 27.01 31.37
C LEU A 24 -2.07 25.58 31.91
N GLN A 25 -0.96 24.98 32.33
CA GLN A 25 -0.91 23.64 32.91
C GLN A 25 -1.60 23.58 34.27
N ARG A 26 -1.34 24.55 35.17
CA ARG A 26 -2.07 24.70 36.44
C ARG A 26 -3.58 24.90 36.23
N ARG A 27 -4.00 25.62 35.19
CA ARG A 27 -5.41 25.76 34.83
C ARG A 27 -6.02 24.44 34.31
N ARG A 28 -5.24 23.64 33.57
CA ARG A 28 -5.65 22.30 33.11
C ARG A 28 -5.84 21.35 34.29
N GLU A 29 -4.88 21.31 35.20
CA GLU A 29 -4.92 20.49 36.42
C GLU A 29 -6.05 20.91 37.36
N GLY A 30 -6.30 22.21 37.50
CA GLY A 30 -7.44 22.74 38.25
C GLY A 30 -8.80 22.30 37.67
N ARG A 31 -8.93 22.26 36.33
CA ARG A 31 -10.14 21.75 35.67
C ARG A 31 -10.30 20.24 35.84
N ILE A 32 -9.21 19.48 35.80
CA ILE A 32 -9.23 18.02 36.00
C ILE A 32 -9.64 17.67 37.44
N LYS A 33 -9.09 18.36 38.44
CA LYS A 33 -9.50 18.20 39.85
C LYS A 33 -10.96 18.60 40.08
N ALA A 34 -11.42 19.70 39.45
CA ALA A 34 -12.82 20.10 39.51
C ALA A 34 -13.74 19.05 38.87
N ALA A 35 -13.36 18.50 37.72
CA ALA A 35 -14.10 17.44 37.04
C ALA A 35 -14.16 16.14 37.87
N GLN A 36 -13.05 15.74 38.51
CA GLN A 36 -13.02 14.59 39.42
C GLN A 36 -13.92 14.79 40.65
N THR A 37 -13.94 16.00 41.20
CA THR A 37 -14.79 16.34 42.35
C THR A 37 -16.27 16.34 41.95
N ILE A 38 -16.60 16.88 40.77
CA ILE A 38 -17.95 16.84 40.19
C ILE A 38 -18.38 15.39 39.91
N ALA A 39 -17.49 14.55 39.38
CA ALA A 39 -17.75 13.13 39.14
C ALA A 39 -17.99 12.35 40.44
N GLN A 40 -17.24 12.61 41.51
CA GLN A 40 -17.49 12.02 42.83
C GLN A 40 -18.82 12.48 43.44
N ASN A 41 -19.19 13.75 43.26
CA ASN A 41 -20.46 14.29 43.73
C ASN A 41 -21.65 13.72 42.94
N LEU A 42 -21.53 13.54 41.62
CA LEU A 42 -22.51 12.84 40.77
C LEU A 42 -22.68 11.38 41.18
N LYS A 43 -21.58 10.71 41.57
CA LYS A 43 -21.61 9.33 42.06
C LYS A 43 -22.29 9.21 43.44
N LYS A 44 -22.18 10.23 44.30
CA LYS A 44 -22.88 10.31 45.60
C LYS A 44 -24.34 10.73 45.49
N SER A 45 -24.70 11.55 44.49
CA SER A 45 -26.08 12.02 44.29
C SER A 45 -26.97 11.03 43.52
N GLY A 46 -26.40 9.94 43.00
CA GLY A 46 -27.13 8.95 42.21
C GLY A 46 -27.52 9.42 40.80
N ILE A 47 -27.09 10.63 40.41
CA ILE A 47 -27.34 11.19 39.07
C ILE A 47 -26.10 10.84 38.22
N GLY A 48 -25.99 9.58 37.84
CA GLY A 48 -24.92 9.06 37.01
C GLY A 48 -25.42 7.91 36.13
N ARG A 49 -24.87 7.77 34.92
CA ARG A 49 -25.23 6.67 34.02
C ARG A 49 -24.48 5.41 34.46
N PHE A 50 -25.18 4.52 35.16
CA PHE A 50 -24.66 3.21 35.58
C PHE A 50 -25.24 2.14 34.64
N GLU A 51 -24.42 1.63 33.72
CA GLU A 51 -24.86 0.68 32.69
C GLU A 51 -25.20 -0.70 33.27
N GLU A 52 -24.61 -1.09 34.39
CA GLU A 52 -24.85 -2.39 35.03
C GLU A 52 -26.12 -2.42 35.91
N GLU A 53 -26.55 -1.27 36.46
CA GLU A 53 -27.66 -1.22 37.44
C GLU A 53 -29.03 -0.89 36.81
N ASN A 54 -29.06 -0.39 35.58
CA ASN A 54 -30.27 0.21 35.02
C ASN A 54 -31.10 -0.69 34.10
N GLY A 55 -30.68 -1.91 33.77
CA GLY A 55 -31.53 -2.92 33.09
C GLY A 55 -32.19 -2.49 31.76
N PHE A 56 -31.85 -1.34 31.19
CA PHE A 56 -32.41 -0.86 29.94
C PHE A 56 -31.61 -1.45 28.77
N ALA A 57 -32.23 -2.36 28.03
CA ALA A 57 -31.75 -2.73 26.70
C ALA A 57 -31.82 -1.46 25.82
N LEU A 58 -30.66 -0.88 25.52
CA LEU A 58 -30.53 0.41 24.83
C LEU A 58 -31.00 0.40 23.37
N THR A 59 -31.37 -0.77 22.83
CA THR A 59 -31.90 -0.92 21.48
C THR A 59 -32.83 -2.14 21.41
N SER A 60 -33.94 -2.04 20.66
CA SER A 60 -34.70 -3.21 20.18
C SER A 60 -33.91 -4.05 19.17
N VAL A 61 -32.76 -3.54 18.71
CA VAL A 61 -31.75 -4.25 17.93
C VAL A 61 -30.92 -5.10 18.88
N LYS A 62 -31.05 -6.43 18.74
CA LYS A 62 -30.18 -7.41 19.42
C LYS A 62 -28.73 -7.08 19.10
N THR A 63 -27.86 -6.93 20.10
CA THR A 63 -26.43 -6.94 19.88
C THR A 63 -26.08 -8.30 19.26
N ILE A 64 -25.74 -8.30 17.97
CA ILE A 64 -25.26 -9.51 17.31
C ILE A 64 -23.90 -9.79 17.94
N PRO A 65 -23.69 -10.94 18.60
CA PRO A 65 -22.37 -11.29 19.11
C PRO A 65 -21.39 -11.24 17.94
N LEU A 66 -20.27 -10.54 18.14
CA LEU A 66 -19.17 -10.56 17.18
C LEU A 66 -18.85 -12.02 16.86
N ILE A 67 -18.87 -12.37 15.58
CA ILE A 67 -18.54 -13.72 15.11
C ILE A 67 -17.20 -14.11 15.75
N ASN A 68 -17.11 -15.30 16.34
CA ASN A 68 -15.88 -15.76 16.99
C ASN A 68 -14.82 -16.06 15.90
N GLN A 69 -14.07 -15.02 15.53
CA GLN A 69 -13.08 -15.05 14.44
C GLN A 69 -11.91 -16.02 14.72
N LYS A 70 -11.63 -16.37 15.98
CA LYS A 70 -10.45 -17.19 16.36
C LYS A 70 -10.46 -18.62 15.80
N ASN A 71 -11.62 -19.20 15.49
CA ASN A 71 -11.70 -20.60 15.09
C ASN A 71 -11.74 -20.82 13.57
N TYR A 72 -12.03 -19.79 12.76
CA TYR A 72 -12.19 -19.96 11.31
C TYR A 72 -10.85 -20.00 10.55
N PHE A 73 -9.85 -19.25 11.02
CA PHE A 73 -8.49 -19.28 10.45
C PHE A 73 -7.76 -20.60 10.74
N ALA A 74 -8.14 -21.28 11.82
CA ALA A 74 -7.51 -22.53 12.24
C ALA A 74 -7.74 -23.68 11.25
N GLU A 75 -8.71 -23.59 10.32
CA GLU A 75 -8.94 -24.59 9.26
C GLU A 75 -8.38 -24.15 7.88
N TYR A 76 -7.89 -22.92 7.75
CA TYR A 76 -7.31 -22.42 6.50
C TYR A 76 -5.98 -23.14 6.21
N LEU A 77 -5.80 -23.63 4.98
CA LEU A 77 -4.73 -24.55 4.53
C LEU A 77 -4.73 -25.94 5.18
N LYS A 78 -5.73 -26.31 5.98
CA LYS A 78 -5.83 -27.63 6.63
C LYS A 78 -6.80 -28.61 5.95
N LYS A 79 -7.64 -28.13 5.01
CA LYS A 79 -8.60 -28.96 4.26
C LYS A 79 -8.16 -29.13 2.81
N ASP A 80 -8.28 -30.35 2.31
CA ASP A 80 -7.74 -30.75 1.01
C ASP A 80 -8.38 -29.96 -0.15
N ASP A 81 -9.66 -29.56 -0.05
CA ASP A 81 -10.36 -28.71 -1.03
C ASP A 81 -9.69 -27.34 -1.30
N GLN A 82 -9.00 -26.79 -0.30
CA GLN A 82 -8.28 -25.51 -0.41
C GLN A 82 -6.95 -25.69 -1.15
N ILE A 83 -6.38 -26.91 -1.10
CA ILE A 83 -5.18 -27.34 -1.82
C ILE A 83 -5.55 -27.87 -3.21
N THR A 84 -6.77 -28.40 -3.39
CA THR A 84 -7.31 -28.93 -4.64
C THR A 84 -7.27 -27.90 -5.77
N VAL A 85 -7.43 -26.60 -5.48
CA VAL A 85 -7.29 -25.52 -6.49
C VAL A 85 -5.86 -25.40 -7.00
N VAL A 86 -4.87 -25.47 -6.10
CA VAL A 86 -3.45 -25.43 -6.47
C VAL A 86 -3.06 -26.71 -7.21
N ARG A 87 -3.60 -27.87 -6.80
CA ARG A 87 -3.40 -29.17 -7.48
C ARG A 87 -4.08 -29.25 -8.86
N THR A 88 -5.34 -28.83 -8.99
CA THR A 88 -6.06 -28.81 -10.28
C THR A 88 -5.38 -27.87 -11.27
N TRP A 89 -4.92 -26.72 -10.80
CA TRP A 89 -4.13 -25.80 -11.62
C TRP A 89 -2.78 -26.39 -12.08
N ARG A 90 -2.04 -27.08 -11.20
CA ARG A 90 -0.82 -27.81 -11.59
C ARG A 90 -1.12 -28.89 -12.64
N ASN A 91 -2.22 -29.62 -12.45
CA ASN A 91 -2.64 -30.68 -13.37
C ASN A 91 -3.09 -30.13 -14.73
N GLU A 92 -3.79 -28.99 -14.77
CA GLU A 92 -4.16 -28.30 -16.01
C GLU A 92 -2.93 -27.79 -16.76
N LYS A 93 -1.92 -27.26 -16.06
CA LYS A 93 -0.65 -26.87 -16.68
C LYS A 93 0.17 -28.05 -17.18
N GLN A 94 0.18 -29.17 -16.47
CA GLN A 94 0.81 -30.40 -16.97
C GLN A 94 0.10 -30.90 -18.23
N LYS A 95 -1.24 -30.77 -18.30
CA LYS A 95 -2.00 -31.05 -19.52
C LYS A 95 -1.68 -30.08 -20.65
N ASP A 96 -1.59 -28.78 -20.39
CA ASP A 96 -1.23 -27.77 -21.39
C ASP A 96 0.23 -27.91 -21.87
N ALA A 97 1.14 -28.28 -20.98
CA ALA A 97 2.53 -28.59 -21.31
C ALA A 97 2.63 -29.89 -22.12
N ALA A 98 1.85 -30.92 -21.75
CA ALA A 98 1.74 -32.17 -22.49
C ALA A 98 1.12 -31.98 -23.88
N LEU A 99 0.11 -31.11 -24.01
CA LEU A 99 -0.49 -30.71 -25.29
C LEU A 99 0.48 -29.93 -26.17
N LYS A 100 1.35 -29.11 -25.57
CA LYS A 100 2.43 -28.40 -26.29
C LYS A 100 3.58 -29.32 -26.70
N SER A 101 3.89 -30.37 -25.92
CA SER A 101 4.88 -31.39 -26.31
C SER A 101 4.33 -32.44 -27.29
N ALA A 102 3.01 -32.67 -27.30
CA ALA A 102 2.35 -33.57 -28.24
C ALA A 102 2.22 -33.00 -29.67
N GLY A 103 2.59 -31.73 -29.89
CA GLY A 103 2.69 -31.11 -31.22
C GLY A 103 3.93 -31.53 -32.02
N SER A 104 4.86 -32.29 -31.41
CA SER A 104 6.07 -32.79 -32.06
C SER A 104 6.36 -34.23 -31.61
N ASP A 105 5.63 -35.19 -32.17
CA ASP A 105 6.17 -36.46 -32.70
C ASP A 105 5.05 -37.49 -32.83
N ALA A 106 4.82 -37.92 -34.07
CA ALA A 106 3.98 -39.06 -34.39
C ALA A 106 4.82 -40.34 -34.34
N LYS A 107 4.54 -41.26 -33.40
CA LYS A 107 4.71 -42.71 -33.61
C LYS A 107 3.96 -43.58 -32.58
N LYS A 108 3.57 -44.75 -33.08
CA LYS A 108 2.62 -45.78 -32.63
C LYS A 108 2.85 -46.40 -31.22
N PRO A 109 1.81 -47.07 -30.65
CA PRO A 109 1.84 -47.64 -29.31
C PRO A 109 2.51 -49.03 -29.28
N ALA A 110 3.08 -49.37 -28.12
CA ALA A 110 3.39 -50.74 -27.74
C ALA A 110 2.85 -50.96 -26.32
N ASP A 111 2.10 -52.05 -26.17
CA ASP A 111 1.65 -52.63 -24.91
C ASP A 111 2.85 -52.98 -24.02
N ASP A 112 2.73 -52.76 -22.71
CA ASP A 112 3.16 -53.76 -21.74
C ASP A 112 2.39 -53.60 -20.42
N ASP A 113 1.91 -54.73 -19.93
CA ASP A 113 1.10 -54.95 -18.75
C ASP A 113 1.95 -55.04 -17.46
N ASN A 114 1.27 -54.76 -16.33
CA ASN A 114 1.48 -55.23 -14.96
C ASN A 114 2.73 -54.79 -14.16
N ASP A 115 2.45 -54.14 -13.01
CA ASP A 115 2.61 -54.78 -11.68
C ASP A 115 1.94 -53.89 -10.60
N ASP A 116 0.82 -54.39 -10.05
CA ASP A 116 0.50 -54.63 -8.62
C ASP A 116 1.46 -54.02 -7.57
N ASP A 117 1.08 -53.59 -6.36
CA ASP A 117 -0.14 -53.72 -5.58
C ASP A 117 -0.02 -52.84 -4.31
N ASP A 118 -1.15 -52.74 -3.61
CA ASP A 118 -1.30 -52.66 -2.14
C ASP A 118 -1.33 -51.30 -1.38
N ASN A 119 -2.58 -51.00 -0.96
CA ASN A 119 -3.07 -50.81 0.41
C ASN A 119 -2.56 -49.60 1.22
N ASP A 120 -3.34 -48.96 2.09
CA ASP A 120 -4.74 -48.95 2.50
C ASP A 120 -4.80 -47.78 3.51
N ASN A 121 -5.92 -47.05 3.58
CA ASN A 121 -6.65 -46.79 4.83
C ASN A 121 -7.51 -45.52 4.78
N ASP A 122 -8.80 -45.80 4.96
CA ASP A 122 -9.77 -45.13 5.82
C ASP A 122 -10.43 -43.86 5.31
N ASP A 123 -11.43 -44.12 4.47
CA ASP A 123 -12.71 -43.40 4.40
C ASP A 123 -13.38 -43.36 5.79
N ASP A 124 -13.47 -42.17 6.37
CA ASP A 124 -14.53 -41.79 7.30
C ASP A 124 -15.07 -40.43 6.84
N ASN A 125 -15.94 -40.47 5.82
CA ASN A 125 -16.71 -39.33 5.36
C ASN A 125 -18.14 -39.49 5.89
N ASP A 126 -18.39 -38.92 7.07
CA ASP A 126 -19.75 -38.63 7.58
C ASP A 126 -20.41 -37.64 6.63
N ASN A 127 -21.11 -38.18 5.64
CA ASN A 127 -21.77 -37.46 4.58
C ASN A 127 -23.25 -37.27 4.93
N ASP A 128 -23.54 -36.35 5.86
CA ASP A 128 -24.89 -35.80 6.03
C ASP A 128 -25.07 -34.62 5.06
N ASN A 129 -25.34 -34.94 3.79
CA ASN A 129 -26.02 -34.06 2.86
C ASN A 129 -26.94 -34.91 1.98
N ASP A 130 -28.21 -34.97 2.37
CA ASP A 130 -29.31 -35.25 1.46
C ASP A 130 -29.35 -34.13 0.40
N ASP A 131 -28.62 -34.30 -0.71
CA ASP A 131 -28.82 -33.51 -1.92
C ASP A 131 -29.08 -34.44 -3.12
N ASP A 132 -30.28 -34.25 -3.66
CA ASP A 132 -30.85 -34.83 -4.88
C ASP A 132 -29.87 -34.82 -6.09
N PRO A 133 -29.61 -35.95 -6.77
CA PRO A 133 -28.62 -36.07 -7.86
C PRO A 133 -29.11 -35.51 -9.21
N GLY A 134 -29.94 -34.46 -9.20
CA GLY A 134 -30.71 -33.99 -10.36
C GLY A 134 -30.31 -32.64 -10.98
N ALA A 135 -29.42 -31.86 -10.38
CA ALA A 135 -28.97 -30.58 -10.92
C ALA A 135 -27.44 -30.49 -10.90
N GLY A 136 -26.80 -30.33 -12.07
CA GLY A 136 -25.35 -30.18 -12.16
C GLY A 136 -24.84 -29.07 -11.24
N ALA A 137 -24.20 -29.45 -10.14
CA ALA A 137 -23.76 -28.52 -9.11
C ALA A 137 -22.78 -27.52 -9.70
N ALA A 138 -23.20 -26.26 -9.81
CA ALA A 138 -22.34 -25.19 -10.29
C ALA A 138 -21.10 -25.09 -9.39
N LYS A 139 -19.90 -25.11 -9.99
CA LYS A 139 -18.63 -25.02 -9.25
C LYS A 139 -18.66 -23.82 -8.31
N MET A 140 -18.30 -24.04 -7.04
CA MET A 140 -18.28 -22.99 -6.01
C MET A 140 -17.46 -21.78 -6.49
N GLY A 141 -18.06 -20.59 -6.42
CA GLY A 141 -17.47 -19.33 -6.91
C GLY A 141 -17.78 -18.97 -8.37
N SER A 142 -18.50 -19.80 -9.12
CA SER A 142 -18.91 -19.49 -10.51
C SER A 142 -19.85 -18.28 -10.63
N ASP A 143 -20.62 -17.99 -9.58
CA ASP A 143 -21.52 -16.84 -9.45
C ASP A 143 -20.82 -15.59 -8.89
N THR A 144 -19.51 -15.63 -8.65
CA THR A 144 -18.77 -14.57 -7.97
C THR A 144 -17.71 -13.96 -8.89
N LEU A 145 -17.75 -12.63 -9.05
CA LEU A 145 -16.70 -11.85 -9.68
C LEU A 145 -15.77 -11.27 -8.62
N VAL A 146 -14.47 -11.27 -8.90
CA VAL A 146 -13.45 -10.65 -8.07
C VAL A 146 -12.95 -9.40 -8.78
N LEU A 147 -13.03 -8.27 -8.09
CA LEU A 147 -12.68 -6.95 -8.59
C LEU A 147 -11.49 -6.39 -7.80
N HIS A 148 -10.39 -6.09 -8.49
CA HIS A 148 -9.18 -5.48 -7.91
C HIS A 148 -8.84 -4.19 -8.66
N PRO A 149 -9.31 -3.04 -8.17
CA PRO A 149 -9.01 -1.75 -8.77
C PRO A 149 -7.55 -1.35 -8.57
N GLY A 150 -6.92 -0.81 -9.62
CA GLY A 150 -5.59 -0.22 -9.57
C GLY A 150 -5.53 1.07 -10.39
N SER A 151 -4.46 1.85 -10.22
CA SER A 151 -4.31 3.16 -10.88
C SER A 151 -4.11 3.08 -12.40
N GLN A 152 -3.48 2.01 -12.89
CA GLN A 152 -3.32 1.77 -14.33
C GLN A 152 -4.39 0.82 -14.89
N VAL A 153 -4.74 -0.21 -14.13
CA VAL A 153 -5.63 -1.29 -14.58
C VAL A 153 -6.59 -1.70 -13.46
N LEU A 154 -7.82 -2.00 -13.85
CA LEU A 154 -8.79 -2.76 -13.09
C LEU A 154 -8.64 -4.24 -13.45
N ARG A 155 -8.42 -5.11 -12.46
CA ARG A 155 -8.44 -6.56 -12.68
C ARG A 155 -9.80 -7.13 -12.33
N ILE A 156 -10.37 -7.91 -13.24
CA ILE A 156 -11.68 -8.52 -13.06
C ILE A 156 -11.68 -9.96 -13.60
N GLY A 157 -12.46 -10.84 -12.97
CA GLY A 157 -12.72 -12.17 -13.48
C GLY A 157 -13.63 -12.93 -12.53
N ARG A 158 -14.08 -14.12 -12.93
CA ARG A 158 -14.79 -15.03 -12.02
C ARG A 158 -13.83 -15.61 -11.01
N ALA A 159 -14.31 -15.94 -9.81
CA ALA A 159 -13.49 -16.60 -8.80
C ALA A 159 -12.97 -17.99 -9.25
N THR A 160 -13.58 -18.57 -10.28
CA THR A 160 -13.16 -19.82 -10.92
C THR A 160 -12.06 -19.64 -11.96
N ASP A 161 -11.79 -18.41 -12.41
CA ASP A 161 -10.85 -18.17 -13.50
C ASP A 161 -9.40 -18.35 -13.03
N SER A 162 -8.56 -18.82 -13.94
CA SER A 162 -7.13 -19.02 -13.67
C SER A 162 -6.42 -17.69 -13.48
N PHE A 163 -6.74 -16.70 -14.33
CA PHE A 163 -6.15 -15.36 -14.34
C PHE A 163 -7.25 -14.30 -14.50
N PRO A 164 -7.05 -13.09 -13.96
CA PRO A 164 -7.94 -11.98 -14.24
C PRO A 164 -7.75 -11.46 -15.66
N THR A 165 -8.75 -10.72 -16.13
CA THR A 165 -8.64 -9.79 -17.26
C THR A 165 -8.26 -8.40 -16.75
N ASP A 166 -7.23 -7.81 -17.35
CA ASP A 166 -6.81 -6.44 -17.08
C ASP A 166 -7.58 -5.47 -18.00
N VAL A 167 -8.30 -4.52 -17.42
CA VAL A 167 -9.03 -3.45 -18.12
C VAL A 167 -8.38 -2.12 -17.76
N PRO A 168 -7.89 -1.32 -18.72
CA PRO A 168 -7.26 -0.02 -18.41
C PRO A 168 -8.18 0.91 -17.60
N MET A 169 -7.65 1.50 -16.53
CA MET A 169 -8.38 2.41 -15.63
C MET A 169 -8.43 3.84 -16.22
N VAL A 170 -9.08 3.98 -17.37
CA VAL A 170 -9.11 5.25 -18.13
C VAL A 170 -10.43 5.42 -18.87
N VAL A 171 -10.90 6.66 -18.92
CA VAL A 171 -12.03 7.09 -19.75
C VAL A 171 -11.58 8.26 -20.62
N ALA A 172 -11.94 8.24 -21.89
CA ALA A 172 -11.83 9.39 -22.75
C ALA A 172 -13.16 10.12 -22.87
N VAL A 173 -13.13 11.44 -22.70
CA VAL A 173 -14.30 12.31 -22.83
C VAL A 173 -14.02 13.46 -23.78
N ARG A 174 -15.08 14.04 -24.35
CA ARG A 174 -14.98 15.20 -25.23
C ARG A 174 -14.30 16.36 -24.49
N ASN A 175 -13.42 17.06 -25.20
CA ASN A 175 -12.65 18.16 -24.67
C ASN A 175 -12.99 19.48 -25.40
N PRO A 176 -14.16 20.09 -25.10
CA PRO A 176 -14.60 21.31 -25.78
C PRO A 176 -13.69 22.53 -25.50
N GLY A 177 -12.86 22.48 -24.44
CA GLY A 177 -11.91 23.53 -24.09
C GLY A 177 -10.64 23.59 -24.94
N GLY A 178 -10.37 22.57 -25.76
CA GLY A 178 -9.15 22.47 -26.56
C GLY A 178 -7.92 22.04 -25.75
N LEU A 179 -6.72 22.33 -26.25
CA LEU A 179 -5.44 21.95 -25.60
C LEU A 179 -5.31 22.59 -24.22
N ASP A 180 -5.46 21.79 -23.17
CA ASP A 180 -4.78 22.08 -21.92
C ASP A 180 -3.27 21.98 -22.21
N THR A 181 -2.57 23.12 -22.18
CA THR A 181 -1.11 23.13 -22.34
C THR A 181 -0.49 22.61 -21.05
N TYR A 182 -0.31 21.29 -20.97
CA TYR A 182 0.42 20.67 -19.87
C TYR A 182 1.92 20.86 -20.08
N PRO A 183 2.70 21.08 -19.01
CA PRO A 183 4.14 21.13 -19.10
C PRO A 183 4.67 19.75 -19.54
N GLU A 184 5.75 19.74 -20.34
CA GLU A 184 6.44 18.51 -20.74
C GLU A 184 6.86 17.69 -19.51
N VAL A 185 6.70 16.37 -19.60
CA VAL A 185 7.08 15.41 -18.55
C VAL A 185 8.09 14.42 -19.12
N PRO A 186 9.25 14.18 -18.46
CA PRO A 186 9.75 14.93 -17.30
C PRO A 186 10.05 16.40 -17.64
N ARG A 187 9.91 17.27 -16.63
CA ARG A 187 10.35 18.67 -16.73
C ARG A 187 11.86 18.70 -16.93
N ARG A 188 12.33 19.43 -17.93
CA ARG A 188 13.74 19.41 -18.35
C ARG A 188 14.19 20.77 -18.85
N VAL A 189 15.48 21.05 -18.71
CA VAL A 189 16.17 22.16 -19.38
C VAL A 189 17.13 21.56 -20.39
N ARG A 190 17.16 22.08 -21.61
CA ARG A 190 18.09 21.67 -22.65
C ARG A 190 19.17 22.74 -22.81
N TYR A 191 20.43 22.34 -22.72
CA TYR A 191 21.58 23.23 -22.95
C TYR A 191 21.97 23.29 -24.42
N ASP A 192 22.83 24.26 -24.76
CA ASP A 192 23.29 24.52 -26.14
C ASP A 192 24.08 23.36 -26.75
N ASP A 193 24.72 22.54 -25.92
CA ASP A 193 25.43 21.31 -26.32
C ASP A 193 24.49 20.12 -26.59
N GLY A 194 23.19 20.29 -26.31
CA GLY A 194 22.16 19.28 -26.49
C GLY A 194 21.87 18.42 -25.27
N ASP A 195 22.60 18.62 -24.16
CA ASP A 195 22.40 17.86 -22.92
C ASP A 195 21.16 18.31 -22.15
N TYR A 196 20.56 17.38 -21.40
CA TYR A 196 19.41 17.64 -20.53
C TYR A 196 19.81 17.73 -19.07
N ASP A 197 19.29 18.76 -18.41
CA ASP A 197 19.30 18.89 -16.96
C ASP A 197 17.91 18.74 -16.35
N PHE A 198 17.89 18.10 -15.19
CA PHE A 198 16.71 17.82 -14.38
C PHE A 198 16.81 18.46 -12.98
N GLY A 199 17.76 19.39 -12.82
CA GLY A 199 17.99 20.18 -11.63
C GLY A 199 19.07 19.61 -10.71
N GLU A 200 19.67 20.50 -9.93
CA GLU A 200 20.78 20.20 -9.02
C GLU A 200 20.47 19.08 -8.03
N ARG A 201 19.25 19.07 -7.46
CA ARG A 201 18.80 18.01 -6.55
C ARG A 201 18.84 16.63 -7.21
N PHE A 202 18.40 16.51 -8.46
CA PHE A 202 18.45 15.25 -9.20
C PHE A 202 19.88 14.78 -9.41
N ASN A 203 20.77 15.69 -9.84
CA ASN A 203 22.18 15.38 -10.09
C ASN A 203 22.93 14.96 -8.81
N ALA A 204 22.64 15.62 -7.68
CA ALA A 204 23.21 15.26 -6.38
C ALA A 204 22.78 13.86 -5.92
N ILE A 205 21.50 13.53 -6.04
CA ILE A 205 21.00 12.18 -5.72
C ILE A 205 21.54 11.14 -6.69
N LYS A 206 21.54 11.41 -8.00
CA LYS A 206 22.14 10.54 -9.02
C LYS A 206 23.60 10.20 -8.70
N ALA A 207 24.38 11.18 -8.23
CA ALA A 207 25.76 10.97 -7.81
C ALA A 207 25.86 10.01 -6.60
N THR A 208 25.00 10.20 -5.60
CA THR A 208 24.90 9.30 -4.43
C THR A 208 24.51 7.88 -4.83
N VAL A 209 23.46 7.71 -5.65
CA VAL A 209 23.01 6.39 -6.13
C VAL A 209 24.09 5.73 -6.99
N THR A 210 24.78 6.50 -7.85
CA THR A 210 25.91 5.99 -8.64
C THR A 210 27.06 5.51 -7.75
N LYS A 211 27.34 6.22 -6.64
CA LYS A 211 28.39 5.81 -5.69
C LYS A 211 28.04 4.48 -5.01
N ASP A 212 26.79 4.32 -4.58
CA ASP A 212 26.28 3.10 -3.96
C ASP A 212 26.30 1.92 -4.94
N PHE A 213 25.77 2.13 -6.15
CA PHE A 213 25.84 1.17 -7.26
C PHE A 213 27.28 0.69 -7.52
N LYS A 214 28.25 1.61 -7.61
CA LYS A 214 29.67 1.27 -7.79
C LYS A 214 30.24 0.48 -6.60
N ALA A 215 29.79 0.77 -5.38
CA ALA A 215 30.21 0.02 -4.19
C ALA A 215 29.69 -1.41 -4.24
N ARG A 216 28.41 -1.60 -4.59
CA ARG A 216 27.81 -2.93 -4.80
C ARG A 216 28.54 -3.72 -5.88
N MET A 217 28.83 -3.12 -7.04
CA MET A 217 29.57 -3.78 -8.11
C MET A 217 30.96 -4.25 -7.66
N ARG A 218 31.68 -3.44 -6.86
CA ARG A 218 32.96 -3.85 -6.27
C ARG A 218 32.81 -4.99 -5.26
N PHE A 219 31.77 -4.95 -4.43
CA PHE A 219 31.50 -5.98 -3.43
C PHE A 219 31.31 -7.37 -4.08
N TYR A 220 30.48 -7.43 -5.14
CA TYR A 220 30.28 -8.65 -5.93
C TYR A 220 31.38 -8.91 -6.97
N LYS A 221 32.47 -8.13 -6.94
CA LYS A 221 33.64 -8.26 -7.83
C LYS A 221 33.29 -8.18 -9.32
N ARG A 222 32.22 -7.47 -9.68
CA ARG A 222 31.82 -7.20 -11.06
C ARG A 222 32.75 -6.17 -11.68
N ARG A 223 33.29 -6.50 -12.86
CA ARG A 223 34.15 -5.61 -13.62
C ARG A 223 33.31 -4.76 -14.56
N MET A 224 33.36 -3.44 -14.38
CA MET A 224 32.73 -2.49 -15.28
C MET A 224 33.77 -1.93 -16.24
N MET A 225 33.43 -1.87 -17.53
CA MET A 225 34.32 -1.27 -18.53
C MET A 225 34.39 0.25 -18.35
N PRO A 226 35.58 0.86 -18.41
CA PRO A 226 35.72 2.31 -18.46
C PRO A 226 34.92 2.89 -19.64
N ASN A 227 34.41 4.12 -19.48
CA ASN A 227 33.70 4.86 -20.52
C ASN A 227 32.44 4.17 -21.07
N SER A 228 31.84 3.23 -20.32
CA SER A 228 30.61 2.54 -20.73
C SER A 228 29.45 3.50 -21.03
N ARG A 229 29.26 4.52 -20.19
CA ARG A 229 28.25 5.59 -20.41
C ARG A 229 28.52 6.36 -21.72
N GLU A 230 29.75 6.85 -21.92
CA GLU A 230 30.14 7.57 -23.14
C GLU A 230 29.97 6.71 -24.40
N SER A 231 30.31 5.41 -24.33
CA SER A 231 30.14 4.47 -25.44
C SER A 231 28.67 4.29 -25.81
N ALA A 232 27.79 4.11 -24.82
CA ALA A 232 26.35 4.02 -25.03
C ALA A 232 25.79 5.33 -25.61
N ALA A 233 26.10 6.47 -25.00
CA ALA A 233 25.63 7.79 -25.43
C ALA A 233 26.08 8.14 -26.86
N ASN A 234 27.32 7.82 -27.23
CA ASN A 234 27.83 8.04 -28.59
C ASN A 234 27.09 7.21 -29.63
N PHE A 235 26.80 5.93 -29.31
CA PHE A 235 26.00 5.08 -30.18
C PHE A 235 24.58 5.62 -30.32
N ASN A 236 23.93 5.98 -29.21
CA ASN A 236 22.54 6.43 -29.17
C ASN A 236 22.32 7.72 -29.97
N ARG A 237 23.24 8.68 -29.85
CA ARG A 237 23.21 9.95 -30.59
C ARG A 237 23.21 9.78 -32.12
N MET A 238 23.84 8.72 -32.62
CA MET A 238 23.91 8.42 -34.06
C MET A 238 22.69 7.66 -34.57
N GLN A 239 21.82 7.16 -33.69
CA GLN A 239 20.69 6.33 -34.12
C GLN A 239 19.65 7.14 -34.91
N ARG A 240 19.06 6.48 -35.90
CA ARG A 240 17.96 6.96 -36.72
C ARG A 240 16.92 5.84 -36.83
N PRO A 241 15.63 6.18 -36.93
CA PRO A 241 14.58 5.16 -37.03
C PRO A 241 14.65 4.41 -38.36
N GLU A 242 14.33 3.12 -38.31
CA GLU A 242 13.93 2.31 -39.44
C GLU A 242 12.40 2.32 -39.52
N MET A 243 11.84 2.71 -40.67
CA MET A 243 10.39 2.71 -40.87
C MET A 243 9.90 1.28 -41.10
N VAL A 244 8.98 0.82 -40.26
CA VAL A 244 8.44 -0.54 -40.28
C VAL A 244 7.01 -0.50 -40.81
N PRO A 245 6.68 -1.25 -41.88
CA PRO A 245 5.30 -1.40 -42.31
C PRO A 245 4.43 -2.07 -41.23
N ASP A 246 3.16 -1.67 -41.11
CA ASP A 246 2.24 -2.14 -40.06
C ASP A 246 2.15 -3.66 -39.95
N ASN A 247 2.20 -4.38 -41.08
CA ASN A 247 2.15 -5.85 -41.11
C ASN A 247 3.42 -6.55 -40.59
N ALA A 248 4.51 -5.82 -40.42
CA ALA A 248 5.78 -6.32 -39.90
C ALA A 248 6.02 -5.91 -38.44
N ASP A 249 5.11 -5.14 -37.84
CA ASP A 249 5.15 -4.75 -36.45
C ASP A 249 4.55 -5.87 -35.56
N PRO A 250 5.34 -6.52 -34.68
CA PRO A 250 4.86 -7.64 -33.87
C PRO A 250 3.77 -7.27 -32.87
N ASP A 251 3.75 -6.01 -32.41
CA ASP A 251 2.77 -5.51 -31.44
C ASP A 251 2.08 -4.26 -32.00
N TYR A 252 1.65 -4.32 -33.26
CA TYR A 252 0.95 -3.22 -33.92
C TYR A 252 -0.21 -2.70 -33.06
N LYS A 253 -0.28 -1.37 -32.94
CA LYS A 253 -1.33 -0.68 -32.20
C LYS A 253 -2.19 0.10 -33.17
N GLU A 254 -3.43 -0.37 -33.35
CA GLU A 254 -4.41 0.29 -34.21
C GLU A 254 -5.08 1.46 -33.49
N PHE A 255 -4.76 2.68 -33.93
CA PHE A 255 -5.44 3.91 -33.51
C PHE A 255 -6.67 4.16 -34.38
N TYR A 256 -7.69 4.83 -33.83
CA TYR A 256 -8.81 5.33 -34.63
C TYR A 256 -8.32 6.39 -35.62
N GLU A 257 -8.90 6.42 -36.81
CA GLU A 257 -8.68 7.52 -37.75
C GLU A 257 -9.35 8.80 -37.23
N THR A 258 -8.78 9.97 -37.52
CA THR A 258 -9.31 11.26 -36.99
C THR A 258 -10.72 11.60 -37.49
N ASN A 259 -11.15 10.99 -38.60
CA ASN A 259 -12.46 11.09 -39.24
C ASN A 259 -13.35 9.85 -39.01
N ASP A 260 -12.97 8.93 -38.11
CA ASP A 260 -13.74 7.72 -37.82
C ASP A 260 -15.16 8.07 -37.31
N ALA A 261 -16.17 7.40 -37.87
CA ALA A 261 -17.58 7.62 -37.53
C ALA A 261 -17.90 7.31 -36.05
N LEU A 262 -17.13 6.45 -35.39
CA LEU A 262 -17.26 6.16 -33.97
C LEU A 262 -16.91 7.38 -33.11
N LEU A 263 -15.93 8.20 -33.52
CA LEU A 263 -15.54 9.43 -32.81
C LEU A 263 -16.64 10.50 -32.89
N ALA A 264 -17.43 10.50 -33.97
CA ALA A 264 -18.57 11.39 -34.11
C ALA A 264 -19.81 10.90 -33.34
N SER A 265 -20.03 9.59 -33.28
CA SER A 265 -21.26 9.00 -32.75
C SER A 265 -21.24 8.71 -31.24
N ARG A 266 -20.06 8.55 -30.62
CA ARG A 266 -19.93 8.27 -29.19
C ARG A 266 -19.69 9.53 -28.37
N ASP A 267 -20.12 9.49 -27.11
CA ASP A 267 -19.85 10.56 -26.13
C ASP A 267 -18.62 10.28 -25.26
N PHE A 268 -18.22 9.01 -25.16
CA PHE A 268 -17.06 8.56 -24.40
C PHE A 268 -16.47 7.29 -24.98
N PHE A 269 -15.22 7.01 -24.60
CA PHE A 269 -14.56 5.71 -24.74
C PHE A 269 -14.00 5.30 -23.38
N ALA A 270 -13.95 4.02 -23.06
CA ALA A 270 -13.44 3.53 -21.78
C ALA A 270 -12.49 2.35 -22.00
N GLY A 271 -11.57 2.12 -21.06
CA GLY A 271 -10.65 1.00 -21.12
C GLY A 271 -9.70 1.07 -22.32
N ALA A 272 -9.48 -0.07 -22.99
CA ALA A 272 -8.57 -0.17 -24.11
C ALA A 272 -8.96 0.74 -25.29
N ASP A 273 -10.25 0.92 -25.55
CA ASP A 273 -10.74 1.79 -26.63
C ASP A 273 -10.34 3.26 -26.41
N ALA A 274 -10.30 3.73 -25.16
CA ALA A 274 -9.85 5.09 -24.85
C ALA A 274 -8.38 5.33 -25.24
N LEU A 275 -7.53 4.30 -25.09
CA LEU A 275 -6.10 4.37 -25.42
C LEU A 275 -5.81 4.23 -26.92
N ARG A 276 -6.83 3.97 -27.74
CA ARG A 276 -6.74 3.92 -29.21
C ARG A 276 -7.08 5.25 -29.87
N LEU A 277 -7.47 6.26 -29.10
CA LEU A 277 -7.73 7.58 -29.65
C LEU A 277 -6.46 8.18 -30.26
N PRO A 278 -6.56 8.88 -31.41
CA PRO A 278 -5.43 9.46 -32.10
C PRO A 278 -5.00 10.79 -31.48
N LEU A 279 -4.86 10.83 -30.14
CA LEU A 279 -4.46 12.04 -29.42
C LEU A 279 -3.07 12.48 -29.87
N SER A 280 -2.96 13.75 -30.23
CA SER A 280 -1.70 14.38 -30.63
C SER A 280 -1.84 15.89 -30.52
N ALA A 281 -0.74 16.63 -30.69
CA ALA A 281 -0.80 18.09 -30.81
C ALA A 281 -1.77 18.58 -31.90
N ALA A 282 -2.02 17.75 -32.93
CA ALA A 282 -2.94 18.06 -34.03
C ALA A 282 -4.39 17.61 -33.77
N TYR A 283 -4.64 16.77 -32.77
CA TYR A 283 -5.96 16.20 -32.49
C TYR A 283 -6.24 16.11 -30.99
N THR A 284 -6.97 17.11 -30.47
CA THR A 284 -7.23 17.33 -29.03
C THR A 284 -8.70 17.41 -28.68
N ALA A 285 -9.57 16.92 -29.57
CA ALA A 285 -11.02 16.87 -29.37
C ALA A 285 -11.45 15.98 -28.19
N TRP A 286 -10.54 15.13 -27.72
CA TRP A 286 -10.75 14.21 -26.60
C TRP A 286 -9.65 14.42 -25.55
N ARG A 287 -9.97 14.13 -24.30
CA ARG A 287 -9.02 14.08 -23.18
C ARG A 287 -9.17 12.78 -22.41
N LEU A 288 -8.07 12.26 -21.88
CA LEU A 288 -8.06 11.06 -21.03
C LEU A 288 -8.19 11.47 -19.57
N ARG A 289 -9.04 10.76 -18.83
CA ARG A 289 -9.19 10.87 -17.39
C ARG A 289 -8.88 9.53 -16.75
N TYR A 290 -8.17 9.59 -15.62
CA TYR A 290 -7.78 8.43 -14.83
C TYR A 290 -8.50 8.51 -13.48
N PRO A 291 -9.53 7.69 -13.23
CA PRO A 291 -10.30 7.78 -12.00
C PRO A 291 -9.51 7.39 -10.74
N ILE A 292 -8.46 6.59 -10.84
CA ILE A 292 -7.66 6.20 -9.67
C ILE A 292 -6.27 6.83 -9.74
N VAL A 293 -5.93 7.63 -8.74
CA VAL A 293 -4.63 8.31 -8.61
C VAL A 293 -4.06 8.04 -7.22
N ASN A 294 -2.81 7.59 -7.14
CA ASN A 294 -2.13 7.21 -5.89
C ASN A 294 -2.96 6.24 -5.02
N GLY A 295 -3.70 5.34 -5.66
CA GLY A 295 -4.53 4.34 -4.99
C GLY A 295 -5.78 4.88 -4.29
N THR A 296 -6.20 6.10 -4.58
CA THR A 296 -7.46 6.71 -4.15
C THR A 296 -8.19 7.31 -5.36
N PHE A 297 -9.40 7.85 -5.15
CA PHE A 297 -10.13 8.55 -6.20
C PHE A 297 -9.41 9.81 -6.64
N ASN A 298 -9.40 10.03 -7.95
CA ASN A 298 -8.93 11.28 -8.54
C ASN A 298 -9.90 12.42 -8.16
N GLN A 299 -9.40 13.35 -7.36
CA GLN A 299 -10.15 14.50 -6.87
C GLN A 299 -9.77 15.82 -7.56
N ASP A 300 -9.01 15.77 -8.66
CA ASP A 300 -8.61 16.96 -9.41
C ASP A 300 -9.82 17.62 -10.08
N ARG A 301 -10.01 18.91 -9.80
CA ARG A 301 -11.09 19.74 -10.37
C ARG A 301 -10.90 20.01 -11.85
N ALA A 302 -9.69 19.84 -12.38
CA ALA A 302 -9.45 19.87 -13.82
C ALA A 302 -10.11 18.68 -14.54
N ASP A 303 -10.15 17.52 -13.88
CA ASP A 303 -10.71 16.29 -14.45
C ASP A 303 -12.21 16.15 -14.17
N TYR A 304 -12.64 16.50 -12.95
CA TYR A 304 -14.01 16.28 -12.49
C TYR A 304 -14.60 17.52 -11.81
N ALA A 305 -15.73 17.99 -12.33
CA ALA A 305 -16.46 19.10 -11.73
C ALA A 305 -17.30 18.67 -10.51
N SER A 306 -17.70 17.39 -10.46
CA SER A 306 -18.56 16.83 -9.41
C SER A 306 -18.27 15.35 -9.14
N PRO A 307 -18.63 14.83 -7.95
CA PRO A 307 -18.56 13.39 -7.65
C PRO A 307 -19.35 12.52 -8.64
N GLN A 308 -20.47 13.02 -9.17
CA GLN A 308 -21.32 12.27 -10.11
C GLN A 308 -20.61 12.01 -11.45
N GLU A 309 -19.79 12.95 -11.90
CA GLU A 309 -18.99 12.78 -13.12
C GLU A 309 -17.94 11.70 -12.94
N PHE A 310 -17.29 11.69 -11.76
CA PHE A 310 -16.36 10.65 -11.35
C PHE A 310 -17.03 9.26 -11.30
N ILE A 311 -18.17 9.16 -10.61
CA ILE A 311 -18.94 7.92 -10.48
C ILE A 311 -19.37 7.41 -11.87
N GLY A 312 -19.76 8.31 -12.78
CA GLY A 312 -20.07 7.98 -14.16
C GLY A 312 -18.90 7.32 -14.89
N ASP A 313 -17.69 7.83 -14.73
CA ASP A 313 -16.48 7.25 -15.34
C ASP A 313 -16.14 5.87 -14.78
N ILE A 314 -16.21 5.68 -13.45
CA ILE A 314 -16.04 4.35 -12.84
C ILE A 314 -17.09 3.36 -13.39
N THR A 315 -18.35 3.77 -13.46
CA THR A 315 -19.45 2.92 -13.97
C THR A 315 -19.22 2.52 -15.44
N ARG A 316 -18.74 3.45 -16.28
CA ARG A 316 -18.37 3.18 -17.68
C ARG A 316 -17.25 2.15 -17.78
N ILE A 317 -16.21 2.27 -16.95
CA ILE A 317 -15.11 1.30 -16.88
C ILE A 317 -15.63 -0.07 -16.44
N LEU A 318 -16.50 -0.14 -15.43
CA LEU A 318 -17.07 -1.40 -14.95
C LEU A 318 -17.94 -2.09 -16.02
N HIS A 319 -18.69 -1.34 -16.81
CA HIS A 319 -19.42 -1.92 -17.95
C HIS A 319 -18.48 -2.50 -19.01
N GLU A 320 -17.40 -1.79 -19.34
CA GLU A 320 -16.39 -2.32 -20.27
C GLU A 320 -15.67 -3.54 -19.68
N ALA A 321 -15.44 -3.55 -18.38
CA ALA A 321 -14.86 -4.68 -17.67
C ALA A 321 -15.76 -5.92 -17.73
N LEU A 322 -17.09 -5.76 -17.51
CA LEU A 322 -18.06 -6.85 -17.68
C LEU A 322 -18.09 -7.36 -19.13
N LYS A 323 -18.05 -6.46 -20.11
CA LYS A 323 -17.99 -6.82 -21.53
C LYS A 323 -16.72 -7.59 -21.86
N ALA A 324 -15.57 -7.19 -21.32
CA ALA A 324 -14.28 -7.85 -21.54
C ALA A 324 -14.28 -9.31 -21.06
N ILE A 325 -15.02 -9.63 -20.00
CA ILE A 325 -15.20 -11.01 -19.49
C ILE A 325 -16.46 -11.70 -20.00
N SER A 326 -17.10 -11.15 -21.05
CA SER A 326 -18.31 -11.69 -21.67
C SER A 326 -19.49 -11.88 -20.69
N VAL A 327 -19.64 -10.97 -19.73
CA VAL A 327 -20.78 -10.93 -18.81
C VAL A 327 -21.73 -9.80 -19.24
N PRO A 328 -22.96 -10.12 -19.67
CA PRO A 328 -23.97 -9.10 -19.93
C PRO A 328 -24.23 -8.26 -18.67
N ALA A 329 -24.34 -6.94 -18.80
CA ALA A 329 -24.59 -6.05 -17.65
C ALA A 329 -25.88 -6.42 -16.89
N ALA A 330 -26.90 -6.89 -17.61
CA ALA A 330 -28.15 -7.40 -17.06
C ALA A 330 -27.99 -8.65 -16.17
N ASP A 331 -26.83 -9.30 -16.18
CA ASP A 331 -26.56 -10.48 -15.38
C ASP A 331 -25.86 -10.16 -14.05
N ALA A 332 -25.38 -8.93 -13.85
CA ALA A 332 -24.75 -8.51 -12.59
C ALA A 332 -25.66 -8.76 -11.37
N ARG A 333 -26.98 -8.56 -11.54
CA ARG A 333 -28.04 -8.82 -10.53
C ARG A 333 -28.21 -10.26 -10.07
N ARG A 334 -27.55 -11.23 -10.70
CA ARG A 334 -27.46 -12.61 -10.20
C ARG A 334 -26.06 -13.00 -9.72
N LEU A 335 -25.11 -12.07 -9.81
CA LEU A 335 -23.71 -12.29 -9.44
C LEU A 335 -23.38 -11.58 -8.13
N LYS A 336 -22.38 -12.13 -7.43
CA LYS A 336 -21.74 -11.52 -6.28
C LYS A 336 -20.45 -10.82 -6.75
N CYS A 337 -20.05 -9.76 -6.07
CA CYS A 337 -18.79 -9.06 -6.35
C CYS A 337 -17.93 -8.96 -5.09
N LEU A 338 -16.76 -9.59 -5.09
CA LEU A 338 -15.74 -9.39 -4.07
C LEU A 338 -14.83 -8.23 -4.49
N LEU A 339 -14.83 -7.14 -3.73
CA LEU A 339 -13.97 -5.99 -3.92
C LEU A 339 -12.70 -6.12 -3.07
N ILE A 340 -11.54 -6.07 -3.71
CA ILE A 340 -10.25 -5.92 -3.04
C ILE A 340 -10.00 -4.42 -2.81
N ILE A 341 -9.73 -4.04 -1.56
CA ILE A 341 -9.47 -2.67 -1.13
C ILE A 341 -8.04 -2.50 -0.60
N PRO A 342 -7.45 -1.30 -0.64
CA PRO A 342 -6.17 -1.03 0.01
C PRO A 342 -6.17 -1.36 1.51
N ASP A 343 -5.02 -1.68 2.10
CA ASP A 343 -4.93 -1.90 3.55
C ASP A 343 -5.12 -0.61 4.35
N PHE A 344 -4.57 0.49 3.83
CA PHE A 344 -4.72 1.85 4.33
C PHE A 344 -5.75 2.59 3.46
N TYR A 345 -7.01 2.21 3.64
CA TYR A 345 -8.14 2.68 2.83
C TYR A 345 -8.72 4.00 3.35
N ASP A 346 -9.38 4.76 2.47
CA ASP A 346 -10.28 5.85 2.85
C ASP A 346 -11.71 5.28 2.88
N LYS A 347 -12.43 5.46 3.99
CA LYS A 347 -13.77 4.89 4.16
C LYS A 347 -14.75 5.40 3.12
N GLU A 348 -14.71 6.70 2.84
CA GLU A 348 -15.55 7.33 1.80
C GLU A 348 -15.35 6.66 0.43
N VAL A 349 -14.11 6.29 0.12
CA VAL A 349 -13.77 5.58 -1.13
C VAL A 349 -14.36 4.17 -1.14
N VAL A 350 -14.23 3.43 -0.04
CA VAL A 350 -14.79 2.06 0.08
C VAL A 350 -16.32 2.09 0.01
N GLU A 351 -16.95 3.00 0.75
CA GLU A 351 -18.40 3.17 0.78
C GLU A 351 -18.95 3.54 -0.60
N THR A 352 -18.28 4.46 -1.30
CA THR A 352 -18.64 4.82 -2.68
C THR A 352 -18.51 3.64 -3.64
N TRP A 353 -17.45 2.82 -3.53
CA TRP A 353 -17.33 1.61 -4.33
C TRP A 353 -18.49 0.64 -4.09
N VAL A 354 -18.86 0.41 -2.83
CA VAL A 354 -19.98 -0.47 -2.47
C VAL A 354 -21.29 0.06 -3.03
N GLU A 355 -21.54 1.37 -2.92
CA GLU A 355 -22.70 2.04 -3.52
C GLU A 355 -22.73 1.86 -5.05
N ILE A 356 -21.60 2.04 -5.75
CA ILE A 356 -21.54 1.83 -7.20
C ILE A 356 -21.87 0.37 -7.56
N LEU A 357 -21.31 -0.59 -6.83
CA LEU A 357 -21.48 -2.01 -7.13
C LEU A 357 -22.90 -2.50 -6.83
N LEU A 358 -23.48 -2.13 -5.70
CA LEU A 358 -24.84 -2.54 -5.32
C LEU A 358 -25.92 -1.70 -6.01
N GLY A 359 -25.74 -0.37 -6.05
CA GLY A 359 -26.73 0.58 -6.55
C GLY A 359 -26.73 0.72 -8.07
N LEU A 360 -25.57 1.01 -8.67
CA LEU A 360 -25.48 1.35 -10.10
C LEU A 360 -25.25 0.13 -10.99
N MET A 361 -24.32 -0.74 -10.63
CA MET A 361 -24.06 -1.99 -11.35
C MET A 361 -25.10 -3.05 -11.06
N GLY A 362 -25.76 -2.96 -9.90
CA GLY A 362 -26.84 -3.85 -9.50
C GLY A 362 -26.40 -5.25 -9.14
N PHE A 363 -25.19 -5.44 -8.59
CA PHE A 363 -24.76 -6.76 -8.09
C PHE A 363 -25.68 -7.25 -6.96
N ALA A 364 -25.94 -8.56 -6.90
CA ALA A 364 -26.80 -9.12 -5.86
C ALA A 364 -26.21 -8.96 -4.46
N ARG A 365 -24.88 -9.12 -4.36
CA ARG A 365 -24.13 -9.01 -3.11
C ARG A 365 -22.73 -8.47 -3.35
N VAL A 366 -22.21 -7.73 -2.38
CA VAL A 366 -20.84 -7.23 -2.37
C VAL A 366 -20.12 -7.68 -1.10
N GLY A 367 -18.87 -8.09 -1.23
CA GLY A 367 -17.98 -8.40 -0.11
C GLY A 367 -16.69 -7.60 -0.26
N VAL A 368 -15.98 -7.37 0.84
CA VAL A 368 -14.72 -6.61 0.85
C VAL A 368 -13.59 -7.42 1.47
N ILE A 369 -12.37 -7.24 0.95
CA ILE A 369 -11.14 -7.84 1.51
C ILE A 369 -9.97 -6.89 1.33
N GLN A 370 -9.09 -6.81 2.32
CA GLN A 370 -7.86 -6.00 2.25
C GLN A 370 -6.82 -6.64 1.33
N GLU A 371 -6.06 -5.82 0.61
CA GLU A 371 -5.10 -6.22 -0.41
C GLU A 371 -3.99 -7.13 0.12
N ALA A 372 -3.39 -6.83 1.28
CA ALA A 372 -2.36 -7.69 1.86
C ALA A 372 -2.92 -9.04 2.32
N VAL A 373 -4.12 -9.05 2.90
CA VAL A 373 -4.79 -10.31 3.28
C VAL A 373 -5.07 -11.14 2.03
N ALA A 374 -5.61 -10.52 0.98
CA ALA A 374 -5.79 -11.18 -0.30
C ALA A 374 -4.46 -11.70 -0.87
N ALA A 375 -3.36 -10.95 -0.81
CA ALA A 375 -2.04 -11.43 -1.25
C ALA A 375 -1.59 -12.68 -0.48
N THR A 376 -1.78 -12.73 0.85
CA THR A 376 -1.45 -13.91 1.66
C THR A 376 -2.31 -15.12 1.31
N PHE A 377 -3.60 -14.92 1.04
CA PHE A 377 -4.48 -15.97 0.51
C PHE A 377 -3.97 -16.50 -0.85
N GLY A 378 -3.52 -15.60 -1.73
CA GLY A 378 -2.99 -15.96 -3.05
C GLY A 378 -1.66 -16.71 -2.98
N ALA A 379 -0.82 -16.37 -2.00
CA ALA A 379 0.46 -17.02 -1.76
C ALA A 379 0.33 -18.34 -0.99
N GLY A 380 -0.83 -18.62 -0.37
CA GLY A 380 -0.98 -19.75 0.56
C GLY A 380 -0.17 -19.58 1.84
N SER A 381 0.02 -18.34 2.31
CA SER A 381 0.67 -18.04 3.59
C SER A 381 -0.38 -17.54 4.60
N SER A 382 -0.22 -17.92 5.87
CA SER A 382 -1.06 -17.41 6.96
C SER A 382 -0.45 -16.19 7.65
N SER A 383 0.86 -15.94 7.45
CA SER A 383 1.60 -14.86 8.11
C SER A 383 2.73 -14.37 7.17
N ALA A 384 2.73 -13.08 6.84
CA ALA A 384 3.72 -12.50 5.94
C ALA A 384 3.79 -10.97 6.10
N CYS A 385 4.94 -10.39 5.82
CA CYS A 385 5.05 -8.95 5.54
C CYS A 385 4.82 -8.75 4.04
N VAL A 386 3.68 -8.17 3.66
CA VAL A 386 3.32 -7.96 2.25
C VAL A 386 3.82 -6.59 1.81
N VAL A 387 4.60 -6.57 0.72
CA VAL A 387 5.15 -5.38 0.07
C VAL A 387 4.54 -5.28 -1.33
N ASP A 388 3.50 -4.45 -1.49
CA ASP A 388 2.88 -4.22 -2.79
C ASP A 388 3.51 -2.99 -3.45
N VAL A 389 4.27 -3.20 -4.52
CA VAL A 389 4.80 -2.11 -5.33
C VAL A 389 3.94 -1.94 -6.57
N GLY A 390 3.00 -0.99 -6.48
CA GLY A 390 2.08 -0.63 -7.55
C GLY A 390 2.69 0.32 -8.58
N ALA A 391 1.84 0.86 -9.45
CA ALA A 391 2.25 1.86 -10.42
C ALA A 391 2.54 3.21 -9.75
N GLN A 392 1.66 3.72 -8.91
CA GLN A 392 1.79 5.07 -8.34
C GLN A 392 2.08 5.11 -6.84
N LYS A 393 1.89 3.99 -6.14
CA LYS A 393 2.12 3.87 -4.71
C LYS A 393 2.77 2.53 -4.37
N THR A 394 3.38 2.49 -3.20
CA THR A 394 3.93 1.28 -2.59
C THR A 394 3.35 1.14 -1.19
N THR A 395 2.86 -0.04 -0.83
CA THR A 395 2.32 -0.31 0.51
C THR A 395 3.05 -1.45 1.20
N VAL A 396 3.20 -1.35 2.51
CA VAL A 396 3.77 -2.41 3.35
C VAL A 396 2.82 -2.69 4.49
N SER A 397 2.41 -3.94 4.65
CA SER A 397 1.48 -4.37 5.69
C SER A 397 1.86 -5.76 6.20
N CYS A 398 1.92 -5.94 7.51
CA CYS A 398 2.10 -7.25 8.12
C CYS A 398 0.74 -7.92 8.31
N VAL A 399 0.62 -9.15 7.82
CA VAL A 399 -0.55 -10.01 8.00
C VAL A 399 -0.17 -11.13 8.94
N ASP A 400 -1.04 -11.41 9.91
CA ASP A 400 -0.92 -12.57 10.78
C ASP A 400 -2.30 -13.19 10.99
N GLU A 401 -2.37 -14.53 10.86
CA GLU A 401 -3.60 -15.32 10.97
C GLU A 401 -4.75 -14.76 10.11
N GLY A 402 -4.45 -14.33 8.88
CA GLY A 402 -5.45 -13.83 7.93
C GLY A 402 -5.99 -12.43 8.23
N MET A 403 -5.36 -11.68 9.13
CA MET A 403 -5.71 -10.29 9.45
C MET A 403 -4.51 -9.36 9.31
N VAL A 404 -4.74 -8.12 8.85
CA VAL A 404 -3.70 -7.09 8.88
C VAL A 404 -3.47 -6.62 10.31
N ILE A 405 -2.21 -6.56 10.73
CA ILE A 405 -1.82 -5.90 11.98
C ILE A 405 -1.90 -4.38 11.74
N ASN A 406 -2.89 -3.71 12.32
CA ASN A 406 -3.24 -2.32 12.02
C ASN A 406 -2.05 -1.35 12.07
N ASP A 407 -1.24 -1.44 13.13
CA ASP A 407 -0.11 -0.53 13.38
C ASP A 407 1.14 -0.81 12.52
N SER A 408 1.08 -1.83 11.65
CA SER A 408 2.16 -2.16 10.72
C SER A 408 2.00 -1.49 9.35
N ARG A 409 0.84 -0.92 9.04
CA ARG A 409 0.52 -0.42 7.70
C ARG A 409 1.38 0.80 7.36
N VAL A 410 1.97 0.81 6.18
CA VAL A 410 2.72 1.95 5.62
C VAL A 410 2.29 2.16 4.18
N SER A 411 2.11 3.42 3.78
CA SER A 411 1.81 3.81 2.39
C SER A 411 2.78 4.86 1.92
N LEU A 412 3.42 4.62 0.77
CA LEU A 412 4.44 5.46 0.16
C LEU A 412 3.95 5.95 -1.21
N ASP A 413 4.15 7.24 -1.49
CA ASP A 413 3.66 7.92 -2.69
C ASP A 413 4.62 7.80 -3.88
N TYR A 414 5.19 6.61 -4.05
CA TYR A 414 5.97 6.27 -5.22
C TYR A 414 5.74 4.81 -5.65
N GLY A 415 5.93 4.54 -6.93
CA GLY A 415 5.85 3.19 -7.50
C GLY A 415 6.51 3.11 -8.87
N GLY A 416 6.04 2.16 -9.69
CA GLY A 416 6.55 1.92 -11.04
C GLY A 416 6.51 3.11 -12.00
N ASP A 417 5.54 4.03 -11.87
CA ASP A 417 5.41 5.26 -12.66
C ASP A 417 6.62 6.18 -12.42
N ASN A 418 7.04 6.30 -11.15
CA ASN A 418 8.20 7.12 -10.80
C ASN A 418 9.51 6.51 -11.28
N ILE A 419 9.60 5.16 -11.29
CA ILE A 419 10.72 4.46 -11.93
C ILE A 419 10.74 4.73 -13.43
N THR A 420 9.58 4.69 -14.10
CA THR A 420 9.46 5.01 -15.53
C THR A 420 9.94 6.43 -15.84
N GLU A 421 9.50 7.43 -15.04
CA GLU A 421 9.92 8.82 -15.23
C GLU A 421 11.42 9.00 -14.98
N THR A 422 11.97 8.45 -13.89
CA THR A 422 13.41 8.52 -13.61
C THR A 422 14.24 7.80 -14.67
N PHE A 423 13.74 6.68 -15.21
CA PHE A 423 14.39 5.98 -16.32
C PHE A 423 14.43 6.85 -17.57
N ALA A 424 13.33 7.55 -17.91
CA ALA A 424 13.31 8.51 -19.01
C ALA A 424 14.34 9.63 -18.81
N LYS A 425 14.43 10.21 -17.60
CA LYS A 425 15.44 11.24 -17.27
C LYS A 425 16.87 10.72 -17.52
N LEU A 426 17.17 9.51 -17.04
CA LEU A 426 18.48 8.89 -17.21
C LEU A 426 18.81 8.57 -18.67
N LEU A 427 17.85 8.05 -19.44
CA LEU A 427 18.03 7.79 -20.87
C LEU A 427 18.26 9.09 -21.65
N LEU A 428 17.54 10.16 -21.35
CA LEU A 428 17.73 11.47 -22.00
C LEU A 428 19.14 12.03 -21.74
N GLN A 429 19.68 11.89 -20.52
CA GLN A 429 21.08 12.21 -20.21
C GLN A 429 22.10 11.28 -20.90
N GLN A 430 21.65 10.21 -21.56
CA GLN A 430 22.46 9.27 -22.33
C GLN A 430 22.11 9.30 -23.82
N ASN A 431 21.65 10.46 -24.30
CA ASN A 431 21.32 10.73 -25.71
C ASN A 431 20.28 9.77 -26.30
N PHE A 432 19.23 9.45 -25.54
CA PHE A 432 18.12 8.61 -26.01
C PHE A 432 17.64 9.02 -27.43
N PRO A 433 17.43 8.09 -28.37
CA PRO A 433 17.13 8.47 -29.76
C PRO A 433 15.88 9.33 -29.95
N ILE A 434 14.90 9.25 -29.03
CA ILE A 434 13.66 10.06 -29.06
C ILE A 434 13.78 11.21 -28.06
N GLN A 435 14.23 12.35 -28.56
CA GLN A 435 14.58 13.52 -27.75
C GLN A 435 13.36 14.35 -27.33
N ASP A 436 12.31 14.30 -28.14
CA ASP A 436 11.01 14.97 -27.99
C ASP A 436 10.02 14.18 -27.12
N ILE A 437 10.45 13.08 -26.50
CA ILE A 437 9.55 12.21 -25.75
C ILE A 437 8.80 12.97 -24.64
N ASN A 438 7.48 12.80 -24.56
CA ASN A 438 6.65 13.42 -23.54
C ASN A 438 5.77 12.40 -22.81
N LEU A 439 6.08 12.14 -21.54
CA LEU A 439 5.37 11.20 -20.68
C LEU A 439 3.97 11.67 -20.27
N HIS A 440 3.59 12.91 -20.58
CA HIS A 440 2.19 13.33 -20.49
C HIS A 440 1.30 12.57 -21.48
N ASP A 441 1.85 12.15 -22.63
CA ASP A 441 1.13 11.43 -23.67
C ASP A 441 0.99 9.95 -23.28
N ARG A 442 -0.07 9.68 -22.51
CA ARG A 442 -0.29 8.38 -21.86
C ARG A 442 -0.60 7.23 -22.82
N ASN A 443 -1.15 7.53 -24.00
CA ASN A 443 -1.54 6.56 -25.02
C ASN A 443 -0.40 6.23 -26.01
N ASP A 444 0.80 6.82 -25.87
CA ASP A 444 1.96 6.47 -26.70
C ASP A 444 3.31 6.46 -25.95
N ASP A 445 3.93 7.61 -25.70
CA ASP A 445 5.28 7.78 -25.19
C ASP A 445 5.41 7.23 -23.75
N TRP A 446 4.36 7.41 -22.92
CA TRP A 446 4.30 6.75 -21.61
C TRP A 446 4.32 5.23 -21.73
N GLU A 447 3.46 4.67 -22.60
CA GLU A 447 3.34 3.22 -22.80
C GLU A 447 4.65 2.63 -23.32
N LEU A 448 5.32 3.35 -24.23
CA LEU A 448 6.65 3.00 -24.71
C LEU A 448 7.64 2.91 -23.55
N LEU A 449 7.77 3.96 -22.73
CA LEU A 449 8.77 4.00 -21.66
C LEU A 449 8.47 3.04 -20.52
N ASP A 450 7.20 2.84 -20.18
CA ASP A 450 6.80 1.82 -19.23
C ASP A 450 7.15 0.41 -19.72
N ARG A 451 7.01 0.14 -21.03
CA ARG A 451 7.48 -1.11 -21.66
C ARG A 451 9.00 -1.23 -21.66
N LEU A 452 9.74 -0.17 -21.99
CA LEU A 452 11.22 -0.20 -21.93
C LEU A 452 11.71 -0.48 -20.50
N LYS A 453 11.12 0.18 -19.50
CA LYS A 453 11.41 -0.09 -18.09
C LYS A 453 11.18 -1.57 -17.76
N ARG A 454 10.00 -2.11 -18.06
CA ARG A 454 9.65 -3.51 -17.76
C ARG A 454 10.60 -4.52 -18.41
N ASN A 455 11.10 -4.21 -19.60
CA ASN A 455 11.95 -5.11 -20.37
C ASN A 455 13.45 -4.97 -20.04
N PHE A 456 13.92 -3.77 -19.66
CA PHE A 456 15.35 -3.49 -19.54
C PHE A 456 15.82 -3.33 -18.09
N CYS A 457 14.97 -2.88 -17.16
CA CYS A 457 15.38 -2.65 -15.78
C CYS A 457 15.67 -3.96 -15.04
N THR A 458 16.73 -3.96 -14.23
CA THR A 458 17.17 -5.14 -13.48
C THR A 458 17.93 -4.73 -12.22
N PHE A 459 17.91 -5.60 -11.20
CA PHE A 459 18.78 -5.55 -10.02
C PHE A 459 19.82 -6.68 -10.01
N ASP A 460 19.80 -7.56 -11.02
CA ASP A 460 20.83 -8.57 -11.21
C ASP A 460 22.14 -7.89 -11.66
N ASP A 461 23.13 -7.91 -10.77
CA ASP A 461 24.43 -7.32 -11.03
C ASP A 461 25.25 -8.08 -12.10
N ALA A 462 24.89 -9.33 -12.42
CA ALA A 462 25.53 -10.11 -13.48
C ALA A 462 25.21 -9.56 -14.87
N ASP A 463 24.02 -8.98 -15.05
CA ASP A 463 23.52 -8.49 -16.34
C ASP A 463 23.97 -7.06 -16.66
N ILE A 464 24.64 -6.39 -15.72
CA ILE A 464 25.06 -4.99 -15.89
C ILE A 464 26.30 -4.89 -16.78
N ALA A 465 26.04 -4.66 -18.06
CA ALA A 465 27.00 -4.34 -19.09
C ALA A 465 26.37 -3.39 -20.12
N VAL A 466 27.15 -2.88 -21.07
CA VAL A 466 26.59 -2.11 -22.19
C VAL A 466 25.81 -3.08 -23.08
N GLN A 467 24.49 -3.02 -23.03
CA GLN A 467 23.59 -3.91 -23.78
C GLN A 467 22.95 -3.15 -24.95
N LEU A 468 22.75 -3.84 -26.07
CA LEU A 468 22.06 -3.33 -27.25
C LEU A 468 20.66 -3.92 -27.30
N TYR A 469 19.64 -3.06 -27.25
CA TYR A 469 18.25 -3.41 -27.43
C TYR A 469 17.67 -2.73 -28.68
N ASN A 470 16.53 -3.23 -29.13
CA ASN A 470 15.69 -2.53 -30.08
C ASN A 470 14.29 -2.30 -29.51
N PHE A 471 13.59 -1.30 -30.03
CA PHE A 471 12.22 -1.00 -29.64
C PHE A 471 11.47 -0.29 -30.77
N TYR A 472 10.14 -0.23 -30.65
CA TYR A 472 9.25 0.36 -31.63
C TYR A 472 8.50 1.54 -31.01
N ARG A 473 8.55 2.70 -31.66
CA ARG A 473 7.72 3.88 -31.36
C ARG A 473 6.51 3.86 -32.28
N ARG A 474 5.32 3.99 -31.68
CA ARG A 474 4.03 3.99 -32.37
C ARG A 474 3.32 5.28 -32.01
N LYS A 475 3.03 6.11 -33.02
CA LYS A 475 2.32 7.38 -32.87
C LYS A 475 1.10 7.36 -33.80
N ALA A 476 0.01 7.96 -33.35
CA ALA A 476 -1.21 8.02 -34.15
C ALA A 476 -0.97 8.79 -35.47
N GLY A 477 -1.46 8.23 -36.58
CA GLY A 477 -1.32 8.83 -37.92
C GLY A 477 0.10 8.75 -38.52
N GLY A 478 1.06 8.13 -37.82
CA GLY A 478 2.42 7.88 -38.30
C GLY A 478 2.69 6.41 -38.57
N GLN A 479 3.76 6.13 -39.30
CA GLN A 479 4.27 4.76 -39.48
C GLN A 479 5.08 4.33 -38.24
N THR A 480 5.08 3.03 -37.92
CA THR A 480 5.90 2.50 -36.82
C THR A 480 7.39 2.76 -37.07
N GLU A 481 8.08 3.31 -36.08
CA GLU A 481 9.51 3.59 -36.12
C GLU A 481 10.27 2.61 -35.22
N LYS A 482 11.20 1.86 -35.78
CA LYS A 482 12.09 0.97 -35.02
C LYS A 482 13.41 1.65 -34.73
N TYR A 483 13.83 1.61 -33.48
CA TYR A 483 15.08 2.17 -32.99
C TYR A 483 15.96 1.08 -32.38
N ASN A 484 17.28 1.31 -32.43
CA ASN A 484 18.23 0.60 -31.59
C ASN A 484 18.66 1.52 -30.43
N LEU A 485 18.99 0.93 -29.29
CA LEU A 485 19.37 1.64 -28.08
C LEU A 485 20.44 0.86 -27.33
N LYS A 486 21.52 1.55 -26.94
CA LYS A 486 22.43 1.05 -25.92
C LYS A 486 22.07 1.61 -24.56
N VAL A 487 22.00 0.73 -23.57
CA VAL A 487 21.84 1.06 -22.15
C VAL A 487 22.98 0.44 -21.35
N PHE A 488 23.27 1.01 -20.18
CA PHE A 488 24.31 0.54 -19.28
C PHE A 488 23.81 0.45 -17.84
N ASP A 489 24.05 1.47 -17.01
CA ASP A 489 23.71 1.43 -15.59
C ASP A 489 22.36 2.08 -15.26
N GLU A 490 21.75 2.77 -16.23
CA GLU A 490 20.44 3.41 -16.08
C GLU A 490 19.35 2.39 -15.72
N VAL A 491 19.48 1.16 -16.22
CA VAL A 491 18.58 0.03 -15.98
C VAL A 491 18.51 -0.40 -14.51
N MET A 492 19.56 -0.13 -13.73
CA MET A 492 19.61 -0.41 -12.30
C MET A 492 19.49 0.86 -11.45
N LEU A 493 20.04 1.99 -11.93
CA LEU A 493 19.95 3.27 -11.22
C LEU A 493 18.51 3.75 -11.08
N ALA A 494 17.69 3.67 -12.13
CA ALA A 494 16.29 4.09 -12.07
C ALA A 494 15.49 3.36 -10.96
N PRO A 495 15.48 2.01 -10.91
CA PRO A 495 14.73 1.29 -9.88
C PRO A 495 15.36 1.38 -8.48
N LEU A 496 16.66 1.70 -8.36
CA LEU A 496 17.26 2.04 -7.05
C LEU A 496 16.60 3.26 -6.39
N GLY A 497 15.83 4.07 -7.12
CA GLY A 497 15.01 5.15 -6.55
C GLY A 497 14.06 4.69 -5.43
N LEU A 498 13.64 3.42 -5.39
CA LEU A 498 12.86 2.85 -4.26
C LEU A 498 13.56 2.98 -2.90
N PHE A 499 14.89 3.02 -2.93
CA PHE A 499 15.75 3.10 -1.76
C PHE A 499 16.33 4.51 -1.56
N TYR A 500 16.09 5.39 -2.53
CA TYR A 500 16.50 6.79 -2.58
C TYR A 500 15.35 7.62 -3.16
N PRO A 501 14.20 7.73 -2.46
CA PRO A 501 12.96 8.26 -3.04
C PRO A 501 13.06 9.71 -3.52
N ASP A 502 14.00 10.49 -2.99
CA ASP A 502 14.33 11.83 -3.49
C ASP A 502 14.71 11.83 -4.98
N PHE A 503 15.18 10.69 -5.50
CA PHE A 503 15.55 10.53 -6.90
C PHE A 503 14.33 10.64 -7.83
N PHE A 504 13.13 10.37 -7.33
CA PHE A 504 11.88 10.50 -8.07
C PHE A 504 11.41 11.96 -8.23
N GLN A 505 11.94 12.90 -7.42
CA GLN A 505 11.50 14.31 -7.40
C GLN A 505 9.96 14.44 -7.32
N LEU A 506 9.36 13.75 -6.36
CA LEU A 506 7.91 13.76 -6.15
C LEU A 506 7.39 15.19 -6.07
N SER A 507 6.19 15.42 -6.61
CA SER A 507 5.62 16.77 -6.66
C SER A 507 5.36 17.31 -5.25
N ASP A 508 5.72 18.57 -5.03
CA ASP A 508 5.37 19.30 -3.79
C ASP A 508 3.89 19.72 -3.74
N LYS A 509 3.10 19.44 -4.79
CA LYS A 509 1.67 19.77 -4.81
C LYS A 509 0.92 18.99 -3.74
N THR A 510 0.12 19.69 -2.95
CA THR A 510 -0.77 19.09 -1.96
C THR A 510 -1.93 18.37 -2.65
N LYS A 511 -2.22 17.15 -2.19
CA LYS A 511 -3.39 16.36 -2.59
C LYS A 511 -4.64 17.07 -2.09
N SER A 512 -5.38 17.69 -3.00
CA SER A 512 -6.62 18.40 -2.65
C SER A 512 -7.79 17.41 -2.55
N LYS A 513 -8.41 17.29 -1.36
CA LYS A 513 -9.66 16.54 -1.18
C LYS A 513 -10.84 17.48 -1.38
N THR A 514 -11.29 17.64 -2.63
CA THR A 514 -12.35 18.60 -2.97
C THR A 514 -13.69 17.98 -3.35
N LEU A 515 -13.71 16.71 -3.76
CA LEU A 515 -14.91 16.05 -4.28
C LEU A 515 -15.50 15.10 -3.25
N PHE A 516 -14.65 14.32 -2.60
CA PHE A 516 -15.01 13.33 -1.59
C PHE A 516 -14.42 13.75 -0.24
N PRO A 517 -15.24 14.14 0.75
CA PRO A 517 -14.77 14.58 2.05
C PRO A 517 -14.12 13.44 2.83
N GLU A 518 -13.31 13.78 3.84
CA GLU A 518 -12.80 12.77 4.78
C GLU A 518 -13.97 12.16 5.57
N SER A 519 -13.89 10.86 5.89
CA SER A 519 -14.89 10.17 6.71
C SER A 519 -14.73 10.52 8.19
N TYR A 520 -15.86 10.74 8.86
CA TYR A 520 -15.93 11.10 10.28
C TYR A 520 -16.81 10.12 11.06
N ASP A 521 -16.46 9.89 12.32
CA ASP A 521 -17.34 9.19 13.24
C ASP A 521 -18.56 10.06 13.56
N HIS A 522 -19.75 9.50 13.34
CA HIS A 522 -21.01 10.24 13.52
C HIS A 522 -21.30 10.64 14.97
N TYR A 523 -20.66 10.01 15.96
CA TYR A 523 -20.89 10.31 17.37
C TYR A 523 -19.86 11.29 17.93
N THR A 524 -18.58 11.11 17.60
CA THR A 524 -17.49 11.97 18.12
C THR A 524 -17.19 13.16 17.23
N GLY A 525 -17.53 13.11 15.94
CA GLY A 525 -17.14 14.12 14.96
C GLY A 525 -15.63 14.12 14.68
N GLU A 526 -14.92 13.05 15.02
CA GLU A 526 -13.49 12.88 14.73
C GLU A 526 -13.29 12.06 13.46
N PRO A 527 -12.26 12.34 12.65
CA PRO A 527 -12.05 11.57 11.43
C PRO A 527 -11.63 10.13 11.74
N ASN A 528 -12.25 9.18 11.06
CA ASN A 528 -12.32 7.77 11.49
C ASN A 528 -11.72 6.78 10.47
N ASN A 529 -10.95 7.28 9.50
CA ASN A 529 -10.13 6.47 8.63
C ASN A 529 -9.09 5.64 9.44
N PRO A 530 -8.60 4.52 8.91
CA PRO A 530 -7.59 3.70 9.55
C PRO A 530 -6.36 4.50 10.00
N PHE A 531 -5.84 4.14 11.16
CA PHE A 531 -4.62 4.69 11.74
C PHE A 531 -3.52 3.62 11.75
N SER A 532 -2.25 4.05 11.70
CA SER A 532 -1.10 3.17 11.84
C SER A 532 0.07 3.87 12.52
N GLN A 533 0.56 3.29 13.62
CA GLN A 533 1.73 3.81 14.32
C GLN A 533 3.01 3.80 13.46
N ALA A 534 3.20 2.79 12.61
CA ALA A 534 4.33 2.74 11.68
C ALA A 534 4.33 3.93 10.72
N GLN A 535 3.17 4.28 10.17
CA GLN A 535 3.03 5.43 9.27
C GLN A 535 3.36 6.75 9.99
N GLU A 536 2.80 6.95 11.19
CA GLU A 536 3.07 8.17 11.99
C GLU A 536 4.53 8.32 12.37
N ASN A 537 5.19 7.22 12.77
CA ASN A 537 6.61 7.24 13.11
C ASN A 537 7.46 7.73 11.92
N LEU A 538 7.19 7.21 10.72
CA LEU A 538 7.96 7.59 9.54
C LEU A 538 7.66 9.03 9.09
N VAL A 539 6.38 9.45 9.13
CA VAL A 539 5.99 10.84 8.83
C VAL A 539 6.66 11.81 9.81
N ALA A 540 6.74 11.46 11.09
CA ALA A 540 7.39 12.27 12.11
C ALA A 540 8.93 12.21 12.08
N GLY A 541 9.55 11.43 11.18
CA GLY A 541 10.99 11.21 11.15
C GLY A 541 11.54 10.45 12.38
N LYS A 542 10.68 9.68 13.05
CA LYS A 542 10.96 8.88 14.25
C LYS A 542 10.95 7.37 13.95
N GLY A 543 11.35 6.98 12.74
CA GLY A 543 11.50 5.58 12.37
C GLY A 543 12.65 4.91 13.12
N PHE A 544 12.55 3.61 13.37
CA PHE A 544 13.50 2.87 14.21
C PHE A 544 14.91 2.75 13.62
N THR A 545 15.07 2.81 12.29
CA THR A 545 16.36 2.56 11.61
C THR A 545 17.41 3.64 11.84
N GLU A 546 17.01 4.85 12.21
CA GLU A 546 17.91 6.01 12.41
C GLU A 546 18.22 6.28 13.89
N MET A 547 17.70 5.45 14.79
CA MET A 547 17.86 5.66 16.24
C MET A 547 19.18 5.09 16.75
N SER A 548 19.70 5.69 17.82
CA SER A 548 20.73 5.03 18.60
C SER A 548 20.16 3.78 19.27
N ASP A 549 21.04 2.82 19.53
CA ASP A 549 20.73 1.57 20.23
C ASP A 549 19.94 1.76 21.54
N GLU A 550 20.35 2.72 22.35
CA GLU A 550 19.67 3.05 23.61
C GLU A 550 18.26 3.61 23.34
N ALA A 551 18.14 4.59 22.43
CA ALA A 551 16.86 5.21 22.08
C ALA A 551 15.89 4.18 21.48
N LEU A 552 16.40 3.25 20.67
CA LEU A 552 15.65 2.15 20.07
C LEU A 552 15.01 1.25 21.15
N LEU A 553 15.80 0.74 22.09
CA LEU A 553 15.32 -0.16 23.14
C LEU A 553 14.30 0.54 24.05
N LEU A 554 14.55 1.81 24.40
CA LEU A 554 13.64 2.62 25.21
C LEU A 554 12.31 2.84 24.50
N LYS A 555 12.35 3.25 23.23
CA LYS A 555 11.14 3.49 22.42
C LYS A 555 10.30 2.23 22.29
N ILE A 556 10.91 1.07 22.02
CA ILE A 556 10.17 -0.20 21.92
C ILE A 556 9.43 -0.53 23.22
N ILE A 557 10.06 -0.30 24.38
CA ILE A 557 9.43 -0.54 25.69
C ILE A 557 8.29 0.43 25.94
N GLU A 558 8.50 1.72 25.64
CA GLU A 558 7.47 2.75 25.77
C GLU A 558 6.28 2.46 24.86
N ASP A 559 6.52 2.16 23.59
CA ASP A 559 5.48 1.80 22.63
C ASP A 559 4.73 0.52 23.07
N LYS A 560 5.43 -0.50 23.58
CA LYS A 560 4.80 -1.70 24.17
C LYS A 560 3.92 -1.37 25.39
N GLN A 561 4.35 -0.44 26.24
CA GLN A 561 3.56 0.01 27.40
C GLN A 561 2.31 0.81 26.98
N VAL A 562 2.46 1.70 26.01
CA VAL A 562 1.36 2.50 25.43
C VAL A 562 0.33 1.58 24.78
N PHE A 563 0.78 0.63 23.94
CA PHE A 563 -0.10 -0.32 23.26
C PHE A 563 -0.90 -1.18 24.24
N LYS A 564 -0.26 -1.70 25.31
CA LYS A 564 -0.94 -2.44 26.37
C LYS A 564 -2.00 -1.60 27.09
N THR A 565 -1.72 -0.32 27.32
CA THR A 565 -2.64 0.59 28.03
C THR A 565 -3.83 1.00 27.15
N ALA A 566 -3.60 1.27 25.86
CA ALA A 566 -4.66 1.61 24.91
C ALA A 566 -5.66 0.46 24.73
N ASN A 567 -5.16 -0.78 24.56
CA ASN A 567 -6.02 -1.95 24.38
C ASN A 567 -6.78 -2.39 25.64
N ALA A 568 -6.31 -2.03 26.84
CA ALA A 568 -6.99 -2.39 28.09
C ALA A 568 -8.29 -1.61 28.33
N ALA A 569 -8.53 -0.51 27.63
CA ALA A 569 -9.64 0.40 27.90
C ALA A 569 -10.80 0.34 26.88
N TYR A 570 -10.77 -0.55 25.88
CA TYR A 570 -11.58 -0.42 24.64
C TYR A 570 -11.44 0.97 23.96
N GLY A 571 -10.50 1.79 24.43
CA GLY A 571 -10.23 3.11 23.91
C GLY A 571 -9.30 2.93 22.73
N LYS A 572 -9.79 3.20 21.52
CA LYS A 572 -8.91 3.51 20.39
C LYS A 572 -7.86 4.51 20.91
N PRO A 573 -6.55 4.29 20.72
CA PRO A 573 -5.58 5.34 21.02
C PRO A 573 -6.06 6.58 20.30
N VAL A 574 -6.38 7.64 21.05
CA VAL A 574 -6.72 8.93 20.46
C VAL A 574 -5.47 9.32 19.68
N PRO A 575 -5.53 9.35 18.34
CA PRO A 575 -4.35 9.68 17.56
C PRO A 575 -3.94 11.08 18.01
N ASN A 576 -2.76 11.18 18.62
CA ASN A 576 -2.14 12.47 18.79
C ASN A 576 -1.69 12.88 17.39
N ARG A 577 -2.63 13.42 16.59
CA ARG A 577 -2.39 13.99 15.26
C ARG A 577 -1.47 15.19 15.46
N ALA A 578 -0.19 14.90 15.70
CA ALA A 578 0.84 15.89 15.95
C ALA A 578 1.24 16.59 14.63
N GLY A 579 0.84 16.05 13.48
CA GLY A 579 0.81 16.77 12.22
C GLY A 579 -0.43 17.64 12.12
N SER A 580 -0.26 18.92 11.80
CA SER A 580 -1.35 19.74 11.29
C SER A 580 -2.00 19.01 10.10
N THR A 581 -3.30 19.19 9.88
CA THR A 581 -4.02 18.67 8.70
C THR A 581 -3.31 18.96 7.37
N GLU A 582 -2.43 19.96 7.32
CA GLU A 582 -1.58 20.31 6.18
C GLU A 582 -0.55 19.22 5.80
N ASP A 583 0.06 18.51 6.75
CA ASP A 583 1.11 17.52 6.45
C ASP A 583 0.55 16.21 5.85
N SER A 584 -0.72 15.89 6.10
CA SER A 584 -1.40 14.72 5.50
C SER A 584 -1.62 14.83 3.97
N THR A 585 -1.44 16.03 3.41
CA THR A 585 -1.71 16.30 2.00
C THR A 585 -0.47 16.28 1.11
N LYS A 586 0.73 16.24 1.68
CA LYS A 586 1.98 16.16 0.90
C LYS A 586 2.27 14.73 0.47
N ASN A 587 3.02 14.58 -0.62
CA ASN A 587 3.54 13.27 -1.00
C ASN A 587 4.51 12.79 0.07
N PHE A 588 4.30 11.57 0.55
CA PHE A 588 5.11 10.95 1.58
C PHE A 588 5.99 9.85 1.00
N ALA A 589 7.28 9.93 1.26
CA ALA A 589 8.24 8.96 0.75
C ALA A 589 9.41 8.73 1.71
N VAL A 590 9.68 7.46 1.99
CA VAL A 590 10.86 6.98 2.70
C VAL A 590 11.44 5.77 1.96
N PRO A 591 12.73 5.43 2.14
CA PRO A 591 13.30 4.23 1.55
C PRO A 591 12.50 2.95 1.89
N LEU A 592 12.29 2.10 0.90
CA LEU A 592 11.43 0.91 1.01
C LEU A 592 11.89 -0.08 2.09
N ASP A 593 13.20 -0.31 2.19
CA ASP A 593 13.84 -1.14 3.22
C ASP A 593 13.53 -0.63 4.64
N LYS A 594 13.62 0.69 4.85
CA LYS A 594 13.29 1.32 6.15
C LYS A 594 11.80 1.21 6.47
N ALA A 595 10.93 1.36 5.48
CA ALA A 595 9.49 1.16 5.66
C ALA A 595 9.15 -0.28 6.07
N ILE A 596 9.83 -1.28 5.50
CA ILE A 596 9.65 -2.70 5.85
C ILE A 596 10.11 -2.97 7.29
N ILE A 597 11.28 -2.47 7.68
CA ILE A 597 11.78 -2.62 9.05
C ILE A 597 10.83 -1.97 10.05
N GLU A 598 10.33 -0.76 9.75
CA GLU A 598 9.36 -0.09 10.59
C GLU A 598 8.05 -0.88 10.72
N SER A 599 7.50 -1.37 9.60
CA SER A 599 6.28 -2.16 9.57
C SER A 599 6.39 -3.41 10.44
N ILE A 600 7.45 -4.21 10.27
CA ILE A 600 7.68 -5.45 11.03
C ILE A 600 7.94 -5.14 12.51
N THR A 601 8.63 -4.05 12.83
CA THR A 601 8.91 -3.69 14.23
C THR A 601 7.63 -3.30 14.97
N ASN A 602 6.77 -2.47 14.37
CA ASN A 602 5.47 -2.14 14.97
C ASN A 602 4.54 -3.35 15.03
N ALA A 603 4.63 -4.28 14.06
CA ALA A 603 3.92 -5.56 14.14
C ALA A 603 4.36 -6.38 15.37
N GLY A 604 5.66 -6.44 15.65
CA GLY A 604 6.20 -7.10 16.85
C GLY A 604 5.83 -6.42 18.17
N ILE A 605 5.68 -5.08 18.17
CA ILE A 605 5.18 -4.32 19.32
C ILE A 605 3.70 -4.61 19.59
N ALA A 606 2.89 -4.64 18.53
CA ALA A 606 1.44 -4.89 18.62
C ALA A 606 1.10 -6.36 18.94
N THR A 607 2.03 -7.27 18.68
CA THR A 607 1.87 -8.70 18.94
C THR A 607 2.99 -9.22 19.86
N ASP A 608 4.00 -9.87 19.29
CA ASP A 608 5.22 -10.31 19.96
C ASP A 608 6.37 -10.42 18.93
N PHE A 609 7.62 -10.36 19.40
CA PHE A 609 8.77 -10.38 18.47
C PHE A 609 9.10 -11.78 17.93
N ASN A 610 8.54 -12.86 18.49
CA ASN A 610 8.64 -14.18 17.87
C ASN A 610 7.82 -14.26 16.58
N LYS A 611 6.68 -13.56 16.51
CA LYS A 611 5.93 -13.36 15.26
C LYS A 611 6.68 -12.45 14.29
N ALA A 612 7.32 -11.39 14.77
CA ALA A 612 8.16 -10.53 13.92
C ALA A 612 9.28 -11.31 13.21
N LYS A 613 9.87 -12.33 13.88
CA LYS A 613 10.80 -13.26 13.24
C LYS A 613 10.18 -13.96 12.02
N LYS A 614 8.95 -14.45 12.12
CA LYS A 614 8.24 -15.08 11.00
C LYS A 614 7.94 -14.10 9.86
N LEU A 615 7.74 -12.82 10.17
CA LEU A 615 7.50 -11.79 9.16
C LEU A 615 8.77 -11.47 8.37
N TYR A 616 9.95 -11.42 9.02
CA TYR A 616 11.24 -11.31 8.32
C TYR A 616 11.56 -12.55 7.46
N ASP A 617 11.10 -13.72 7.89
CA ASP A 617 11.25 -14.98 7.15
C ASP A 617 10.28 -15.10 5.96
N ASN A 618 9.21 -14.27 5.93
CA ASN A 618 8.15 -14.33 4.93
C ASN A 618 7.81 -12.92 4.41
N ILE A 619 8.76 -12.26 3.75
CA ILE A 619 8.50 -10.98 3.07
C ILE A 619 7.97 -11.27 1.67
N LEU A 620 6.68 -11.05 1.44
CA LEU A 620 6.00 -11.32 0.19
C LEU A 620 5.94 -10.06 -0.68
N VAL A 621 6.57 -10.08 -1.84
CA VAL A 621 6.54 -8.95 -2.79
C VAL A 621 5.44 -9.15 -3.84
N THR A 622 4.55 -8.17 -3.95
CA THR A 622 3.44 -8.13 -4.92
C THR A 622 3.45 -6.83 -5.72
N GLY A 623 2.47 -6.70 -6.63
CA GLY A 623 2.28 -5.47 -7.40
C GLY A 623 3.01 -5.48 -8.75
N GLY A 624 2.61 -4.55 -9.62
CA GLY A 624 3.09 -4.45 -11.00
C GLY A 624 4.24 -3.50 -11.25
N GLY A 625 4.56 -2.62 -10.30
CA GLY A 625 5.61 -1.62 -10.43
C GLY A 625 7.02 -2.22 -10.52
N LEU A 626 7.23 -3.36 -9.87
CA LEU A 626 8.47 -4.15 -9.89
C LEU A 626 8.32 -5.54 -10.49
N ALA A 627 7.14 -5.86 -11.02
CA ALA A 627 6.87 -7.19 -11.52
C ALA A 627 7.93 -7.60 -12.54
N ARG A 628 8.71 -8.61 -12.16
CA ARG A 628 9.77 -9.27 -12.94
C ARG A 628 11.12 -8.56 -13.03
N PHE A 629 11.44 -7.57 -12.19
CA PHE A 629 12.84 -7.10 -12.12
C PHE A 629 13.72 -8.20 -11.53
N PRO A 630 14.68 -8.76 -12.30
CA PRO A 630 15.55 -9.81 -11.80
C PRO A 630 16.42 -9.29 -10.63
N GLY A 631 16.66 -10.13 -9.62
CA GLY A 631 17.54 -9.81 -8.49
C GLY A 631 16.98 -8.85 -7.44
N PHE A 632 15.70 -8.47 -7.50
CA PHE A 632 15.09 -7.58 -6.51
C PHE A 632 15.09 -8.18 -5.10
N ASP A 633 14.77 -9.47 -4.99
CA ASP A 633 14.76 -10.25 -3.76
C ASP A 633 16.13 -10.24 -3.06
N MET A 634 17.21 -10.48 -3.82
CA MET A 634 18.57 -10.41 -3.29
C MET A 634 18.92 -8.99 -2.82
N LEU A 635 18.66 -7.98 -3.66
CA LEU A 635 18.97 -6.59 -3.30
C LEU A 635 18.20 -6.15 -2.05
N LEU A 636 16.91 -6.45 -1.97
CA LEU A 636 16.09 -6.09 -0.83
C LEU A 636 16.56 -6.79 0.44
N THR A 637 16.96 -8.06 0.34
CA THR A 637 17.55 -8.82 1.45
C THR A 637 18.82 -8.14 1.97
N ASP A 638 19.75 -7.76 1.09
CA ASP A 638 20.97 -7.03 1.47
C ASP A 638 20.64 -5.72 2.17
N ARG A 639 19.73 -4.93 1.58
CA ARG A 639 19.33 -3.62 2.09
C ARG A 639 18.71 -3.70 3.49
N ILE A 640 17.81 -4.66 3.72
CA ILE A 640 17.22 -4.86 5.04
C ILE A 640 18.31 -5.28 6.03
N ASN A 641 19.21 -6.21 5.68
CA ASN A 641 20.30 -6.62 6.57
C ASN A 641 21.26 -5.47 6.92
N ILE A 642 21.47 -4.52 6.00
CA ILE A 642 22.31 -3.33 6.25
C ILE A 642 21.62 -2.35 7.19
N TRP A 643 20.33 -2.06 6.97
CA TRP A 643 19.62 -0.98 7.67
C TRP A 643 18.88 -1.43 8.93
N ARG A 644 18.70 -2.73 9.14
CA ARG A 644 18.03 -3.28 10.32
C ARG A 644 18.95 -3.13 11.54
N PRO A 645 18.52 -2.41 12.59
CA PRO A 645 19.28 -2.28 13.83
C PRO A 645 19.66 -3.63 14.44
N ARG A 646 20.85 -3.72 15.02
CA ARG A 646 21.41 -5.00 15.52
C ARG A 646 20.52 -5.71 16.53
N PHE A 647 19.90 -4.98 17.46
CA PHE A 647 19.02 -5.59 18.47
C PHE A 647 17.71 -6.09 17.86
N LEU A 648 17.24 -5.47 16.78
CA LEU A 648 16.11 -6.01 16.02
C LEU A 648 16.50 -7.27 15.25
N SER A 649 17.80 -7.53 15.03
CA SER A 649 18.33 -8.67 14.28
C SER A 649 18.53 -9.94 15.10
N THR A 650 18.48 -9.88 16.43
CA THR A 650 18.68 -11.05 17.30
C THR A 650 17.38 -11.71 17.73
N SER A 651 17.39 -13.04 17.87
CA SER A 651 16.27 -13.81 18.41
C SER A 651 16.07 -13.63 19.93
N SER A 652 17.03 -13.03 20.65
CA SER A 652 16.95 -12.77 22.09
C SER A 652 16.42 -11.37 22.42
N LEU A 653 15.82 -10.65 21.46
CA LEU A 653 15.30 -9.30 21.68
C LEU A 653 14.33 -9.20 22.87
N ASP A 654 13.44 -10.17 23.07
CA ASP A 654 12.51 -10.14 24.19
C ASP A 654 13.23 -10.24 25.56
N ASP A 655 14.35 -10.95 25.64
CA ASP A 655 15.18 -11.02 26.86
C ASP A 655 15.90 -9.69 27.12
N ILE A 656 16.39 -9.04 26.07
CA ILE A 656 16.98 -7.70 26.14
C ILE A 656 15.93 -6.69 26.63
N LEU A 657 14.74 -6.72 26.05
CA LEU A 657 13.64 -5.82 26.45
C LEU A 657 13.17 -6.10 27.89
N SER A 658 13.20 -7.36 28.33
CA SER A 658 12.92 -7.74 29.72
C SER A 658 13.96 -7.18 30.69
N TYR A 659 15.24 -7.25 30.33
CA TYR A 659 16.32 -6.63 31.09
C TYR A 659 16.16 -5.11 31.19
N VAL A 660 16.01 -4.42 30.06
CA VAL A 660 15.87 -2.96 30.03
C VAL A 660 14.58 -2.51 30.74
N GLY A 661 13.48 -3.26 30.59
CA GLY A 661 12.23 -2.99 31.29
C GLY A 661 12.37 -3.05 32.81
N LYS A 662 13.09 -4.05 33.34
CA LYS A 662 13.37 -4.15 34.78
C LYS A 662 14.24 -2.99 35.29
N GLU A 663 15.23 -2.57 34.52
CA GLU A 663 16.06 -1.42 34.87
C GLU A 663 15.25 -0.12 34.88
N LYS A 664 14.35 0.07 33.90
CA LYS A 664 13.40 1.19 33.86
C LYS A 664 12.50 1.20 35.09
N ASP A 665 11.86 0.07 35.39
CA ASP A 665 10.96 -0.05 36.55
C ASP A 665 11.71 0.24 37.87
N ARG A 666 12.94 -0.27 38.02
CA ARG A 666 13.79 -0.01 39.19
C ARG A 666 14.04 1.49 39.38
N LEU A 667 14.34 2.21 38.29
CA LEU A 667 14.58 3.65 38.35
C LEU A 667 13.31 4.46 38.56
N GLU A 668 12.17 4.06 37.99
CA GLU A 668 10.88 4.70 38.26
C GLU A 668 10.47 4.57 39.74
N ILE A 669 10.69 3.40 40.35
CA ILE A 669 10.47 3.17 41.77
C ILE A 669 11.40 4.07 42.60
N LYS A 670 12.70 4.10 42.27
CA LYS A 670 13.68 4.98 42.92
C LYS A 670 13.27 6.45 42.80
N LYS A 671 12.80 6.89 41.63
CA LYS A 671 12.31 8.25 41.38
C LYS A 671 11.10 8.58 42.24
N LYS A 672 10.10 7.72 42.29
CA LYS A 672 8.91 7.88 43.16
C LYS A 672 9.31 7.97 44.64
N GLN A 673 10.28 7.15 45.07
CA GLN A 673 10.79 7.18 46.43
C GLN A 673 11.54 8.48 46.74
N MET A 674 12.44 8.94 45.86
CA MET A 674 13.17 10.20 46.03
C MET A 674 12.23 11.42 46.03
N ILE A 675 11.18 11.42 45.21
CA ILE A 675 10.13 12.45 45.23
C ILE A 675 9.40 12.42 46.59
N SER A 676 9.00 11.25 47.06
CA SER A 676 8.35 11.08 48.37
C SER A 676 9.24 11.57 49.52
N ASP A 677 10.52 11.20 49.52
CA ASP A 677 11.49 11.60 50.54
C ASP A 677 11.78 13.10 50.50
N ALA A 678 11.86 13.69 49.31
CA ALA A 678 12.05 15.14 49.15
C ALA A 678 10.83 15.93 49.62
N LYS A 679 9.61 15.45 49.33
CA LYS A 679 8.36 16.01 49.86
C LYS A 679 8.29 15.88 51.38
N ALA A 680 8.66 14.72 51.93
CA ALA A 680 8.69 14.49 53.38
C ALA A 680 9.67 15.43 54.10
N LYS A 681 10.84 15.73 53.50
CA LYS A 681 11.82 16.68 54.06
C LYS A 681 11.35 18.13 54.07
N LYS A 682 10.40 18.51 53.21
CA LYS A 682 9.82 19.86 53.11
C LYS A 682 8.42 19.97 53.72
N LYS A 683 7.92 18.86 54.29
CA LYS A 683 6.63 18.75 54.96
C LYS A 683 6.70 19.46 56.31
N GLY A 684 6.40 20.76 56.32
CA GLY A 684 6.14 21.51 57.55
C GLY A 684 4.81 21.08 58.19
N ALA A 685 3.87 22.02 58.35
CA ALA A 685 2.49 21.74 58.81
C ALA A 685 1.54 21.25 57.69
N LEU A 686 2.03 21.12 56.45
CA LEU A 686 1.25 20.74 55.27
C LEU A 686 1.21 19.21 55.08
N SER A 687 0.18 18.70 54.42
CA SER A 687 0.13 17.29 54.02
C SER A 687 1.16 17.01 52.91
N ALA A 688 1.58 15.75 52.75
CA ALA A 688 2.60 15.41 51.75
C ALA A 688 2.15 15.69 50.30
N ASP A 689 0.84 15.75 50.08
CA ASP A 689 0.23 16.04 48.79
C ASP A 689 0.20 17.55 48.46
N GLU A 690 0.38 18.42 49.46
CA GLU A 690 0.40 19.88 49.32
C GLU A 690 1.82 20.47 49.19
N VAL A 691 2.86 19.65 49.35
CA VAL A 691 4.26 20.06 49.20
C VAL A 691 4.66 20.02 47.72
N GLU A 692 4.79 21.20 47.10
CA GLU A 692 5.37 21.36 45.77
C GLU A 692 6.91 21.33 45.85
N LEU A 693 7.54 20.53 44.98
CA LEU A 693 9.01 20.49 44.84
C LEU A 693 9.47 21.62 43.92
N SER A 694 10.64 22.20 44.20
CA SER A 694 11.20 23.21 43.30
C SER A 694 11.75 22.57 42.02
N GLU A 695 11.83 23.35 40.94
CA GLU A 695 12.45 22.90 39.67
C GLU A 695 13.87 22.35 39.88
N GLN A 696 14.62 22.91 40.83
CA GLN A 696 15.98 22.45 41.13
C GLN A 696 15.99 21.06 41.81
N ASP A 697 15.04 20.77 42.70
CA ASP A 697 14.91 19.44 43.30
C ASP A 697 14.54 18.41 42.24
N MET A 698 13.61 18.75 41.35
CA MET A 698 13.19 17.86 40.27
C MET A 698 14.33 17.58 39.29
N LYS A 699 15.08 18.60 38.87
CA LYS A 699 16.28 18.41 38.03
C LYS A 699 17.32 17.50 38.68
N LYS A 700 17.51 17.59 39.99
CA LYS A 700 18.44 16.71 40.72
C LYS A 700 17.94 15.27 40.78
N ILE A 701 16.66 15.07 41.08
CA ILE A 701 16.03 13.74 41.09
C ILE A 701 16.09 13.13 39.69
N ASP A 702 15.80 13.91 38.66
CA ASP A 702 15.86 13.47 37.26
C ASP A 702 17.28 13.08 36.85
N ALA A 703 18.30 13.83 37.28
CA ALA A 703 19.70 13.46 37.04
C ALA A 703 20.10 12.15 37.76
N ASP A 704 19.69 11.96 39.01
CA ASP A 704 20.01 10.77 39.83
C ASP A 704 19.19 9.51 39.44
N THR A 705 18.17 9.69 38.58
CA THR A 705 17.27 8.65 38.09
C THR A 705 17.21 8.57 36.57
N ALA A 706 18.13 9.24 35.88
CA ALA A 706 18.29 9.11 34.44
C ALA A 706 18.59 7.64 34.09
N LEU A 707 17.79 7.09 33.19
CA LEU A 707 17.97 5.73 32.71
C LEU A 707 19.13 5.69 31.73
N THR A 708 20.22 5.04 32.15
CA THR A 708 21.34 4.69 31.29
C THR A 708 21.32 3.18 31.08
N ILE A 709 21.14 2.74 29.84
CA ILE A 709 21.18 1.31 29.52
C ILE A 709 22.63 0.84 29.51
N ASP A 710 22.97 -0.17 30.31
CA ASP A 710 24.24 -0.89 30.16
C ASP A 710 24.16 -1.76 28.90
N LEU A 711 24.73 -1.21 27.82
CA LEU A 711 24.78 -1.81 26.49
C LEU A 711 25.71 -3.02 26.43
N GLU A 712 26.75 -3.11 27.26
CA GLU A 712 27.63 -4.30 27.27
C GLU A 712 26.86 -5.53 27.70
N LYS A 713 25.98 -5.37 28.69
CA LYS A 713 25.09 -6.44 29.12
C LYS A 713 24.01 -6.75 28.08
N ALA A 714 23.45 -5.73 27.43
CA ALA A 714 22.50 -5.94 26.33
C ALA A 714 23.15 -6.71 25.17
N ASP A 715 24.41 -6.41 24.88
CA ASP A 715 25.22 -7.05 23.85
C ASP A 715 25.50 -8.51 24.19
N ALA A 716 25.88 -8.80 25.44
CA ALA A 716 26.07 -10.18 25.89
C ALA A 716 24.80 -11.04 25.70
N VAL A 717 23.62 -10.48 26.01
CA VAL A 717 22.33 -11.17 25.79
C VAL A 717 22.01 -11.28 24.29
N ALA A 718 22.38 -10.28 23.48
CA ALA A 718 22.19 -10.31 22.04
C ALA A 718 23.02 -11.42 21.37
N ASP A 719 24.27 -11.59 21.83
CA ASP A 719 25.25 -12.58 21.35
C ASP A 719 24.86 -14.02 21.71
N ASP A 720 24.13 -14.22 22.82
CA ASP A 720 23.52 -15.51 23.16
C ASP A 720 22.39 -15.91 22.18
N GLY A 721 21.85 -14.93 21.45
CA GLY A 721 20.80 -15.11 20.46
C GLY A 721 21.32 -15.51 19.07
N SER A 722 20.41 -15.96 18.21
CA SER A 722 20.68 -16.22 16.80
C SER A 722 20.27 -15.04 15.93
N VAL A 723 21.01 -14.78 14.85
CA VAL A 723 20.62 -13.77 13.86
C VAL A 723 19.38 -14.25 13.12
N ILE A 724 18.34 -13.42 13.13
CA ILE A 724 17.08 -13.66 12.41
C ILE A 724 17.33 -13.43 10.92
N ALA A 725 17.17 -14.49 10.13
CA ALA A 725 17.25 -14.42 8.68
C ALA A 725 16.20 -13.46 8.08
N VAL A 726 16.54 -12.88 6.94
CA VAL A 726 15.64 -12.07 6.11
C VAL A 726 15.44 -12.84 4.82
N ASN A 727 14.21 -13.27 4.57
CA ASN A 727 13.84 -14.03 3.39
C ASN A 727 12.76 -13.27 2.62
N VAL A 728 13.17 -12.72 1.47
CA VAL A 728 12.27 -12.11 0.51
C VAL A 728 11.77 -13.20 -0.43
N LEU A 729 10.51 -13.56 -0.27
CA LEU A 729 9.87 -14.60 -1.06
C LEU A 729 9.34 -13.97 -2.36
N PRO A 730 9.82 -14.41 -3.53
CA PRO A 730 9.13 -14.09 -4.76
C PRO A 730 7.72 -14.70 -4.71
N ALA A 731 6.79 -14.16 -5.49
CA ALA A 731 5.54 -14.86 -5.75
C ALA A 731 5.86 -16.32 -6.13
N PRO A 732 5.08 -17.31 -5.65
CA PRO A 732 5.34 -18.73 -5.95
C PRO A 732 5.61 -18.90 -7.45
N LYS A 733 6.67 -19.64 -7.82
CA LYS A 733 7.38 -19.66 -9.13
C LYS A 733 6.54 -19.73 -10.43
N GLU A 734 5.24 -19.82 -10.32
CA GLU A 734 4.29 -19.97 -11.41
C GLU A 734 3.16 -18.92 -11.43
N LEU A 735 3.09 -18.01 -10.44
CA LEU A 735 2.12 -16.93 -10.31
C LEU A 735 2.77 -15.57 -10.57
N ASP A 736 2.12 -14.75 -11.39
CA ASP A 736 2.58 -13.39 -11.65
C ASP A 736 2.32 -12.50 -10.41
N PRO A 737 3.33 -11.80 -9.85
CA PRO A 737 3.15 -10.92 -8.68
C PRO A 737 2.04 -9.88 -8.87
N ARG A 738 1.72 -9.51 -10.12
CA ARG A 738 0.66 -8.56 -10.48
C ARG A 738 -0.74 -9.05 -10.14
N VAL A 739 -0.96 -10.36 -10.13
CA VAL A 739 -2.30 -10.96 -9.99
C VAL A 739 -2.46 -11.69 -8.67
N LEU A 740 -1.45 -11.66 -7.79
CA LEU A 740 -1.45 -12.46 -6.56
C LEU A 740 -2.60 -12.09 -5.62
N SER A 741 -2.81 -10.80 -5.36
CA SER A 741 -3.92 -10.30 -4.53
C SER A 741 -5.27 -10.66 -5.14
N TRP A 742 -5.45 -10.49 -6.46
CA TRP A 742 -6.65 -10.93 -7.16
C TRP A 742 -6.87 -12.44 -7.00
N LYS A 743 -5.82 -13.25 -7.12
CA LYS A 743 -5.92 -14.71 -6.97
C LYS A 743 -6.35 -15.10 -5.57
N GLY A 744 -5.82 -14.45 -4.54
CA GLY A 744 -6.28 -14.69 -3.18
C GLY A 744 -7.69 -14.20 -2.89
N GLY A 745 -8.14 -13.13 -3.53
CA GLY A 745 -9.56 -12.78 -3.56
C GLY A 745 -10.42 -13.91 -4.15
N SER A 746 -9.96 -14.54 -5.24
CA SER A 746 -10.63 -15.72 -5.81
C SER A 746 -10.67 -16.92 -4.85
N VAL A 747 -9.66 -17.08 -4.00
CA VAL A 747 -9.61 -18.13 -2.97
C VAL A 747 -10.58 -17.79 -1.85
N TYR A 748 -10.48 -16.59 -1.28
CA TYR A 748 -11.33 -16.11 -0.19
C TYR A 748 -12.82 -16.16 -0.52
N SER A 749 -13.21 -15.76 -1.74
CA SER A 749 -14.60 -15.82 -2.21
C SER A 749 -15.19 -17.23 -2.33
N ARG A 750 -14.35 -18.26 -2.25
CA ARG A 750 -14.77 -19.67 -2.25
C ARG A 750 -14.68 -20.31 -0.86
N LEU A 751 -14.30 -19.56 0.17
CA LEU A 751 -14.29 -20.07 1.55
C LEU A 751 -15.69 -19.94 2.17
N LYS A 752 -16.02 -20.85 3.09
CA LYS A 752 -17.32 -20.82 3.80
C LYS A 752 -17.53 -19.52 4.60
N VAL A 753 -16.46 -18.94 5.13
CA VAL A 753 -16.51 -17.71 5.98
C VAL A 753 -17.12 -16.51 5.26
N ILE A 754 -16.92 -16.37 3.94
CA ILE A 754 -17.43 -15.22 3.21
C ILE A 754 -18.96 -15.20 3.14
N ASN A 755 -19.63 -16.33 3.37
CA ASN A 755 -21.08 -16.40 3.36
C ASN A 755 -21.73 -15.47 4.40
N GLU A 756 -21.04 -15.19 5.51
CA GLU A 756 -21.48 -14.26 6.55
C GLU A 756 -21.11 -12.79 6.24
N MET A 757 -20.19 -12.57 5.29
CA MET A 757 -19.61 -11.25 4.98
C MET A 757 -20.24 -10.59 3.74
N TRP A 758 -21.18 -11.26 3.07
CA TRP A 758 -21.86 -10.67 1.93
C TRP A 758 -22.88 -9.61 2.35
N ILE A 759 -22.70 -8.40 1.82
CA ILE A 759 -23.62 -7.27 1.94
C ILE A 759 -24.59 -7.31 0.77
N THR A 760 -25.89 -7.38 1.06
CA THR A 760 -26.96 -7.32 0.06
C THR A 760 -27.40 -5.87 -0.18
N LYS A 761 -28.18 -5.64 -1.25
CA LYS A 761 -28.80 -4.32 -1.47
C LYS A 761 -29.72 -3.91 -0.32
N ASP A 762 -30.49 -4.84 0.25
CA ASP A 762 -31.40 -4.56 1.37
C ASP A 762 -30.63 -4.21 2.65
N ASP A 763 -29.50 -4.90 2.92
CA ASP A 763 -28.61 -4.54 4.03
C ASP A 763 -28.13 -3.09 3.86
N TRP A 764 -27.64 -2.75 2.66
CA TRP A 764 -27.10 -1.44 2.35
C TRP A 764 -28.16 -0.33 2.38
N ASP A 765 -29.38 -0.60 1.90
CA ASP A 765 -30.48 0.37 1.97
C ASP A 765 -30.97 0.63 3.40
N THR A 766 -30.85 -0.39 4.26
CA THR A 766 -31.31 -0.30 5.66
C THR A 766 -30.26 0.33 6.57
N LEU A 767 -29.00 -0.09 6.44
CA LEU A 767 -27.92 0.25 7.37
C LEU A 767 -26.81 1.09 6.73
N ASN A 768 -26.77 1.19 5.40
CA ASN A 768 -25.72 1.85 4.64
C ASN A 768 -24.33 1.34 5.07
N SER A 769 -23.34 2.22 5.15
CA SER A 769 -21.96 1.90 5.53
C SER A 769 -21.80 1.20 6.87
N ARG A 770 -22.80 1.26 7.76
CA ARG A 770 -22.79 0.46 9.00
C ARG A 770 -22.70 -1.05 8.74
N CYS A 771 -23.15 -1.53 7.58
CA CYS A 771 -22.98 -2.94 7.20
C CYS A 771 -21.51 -3.38 7.24
N LEU A 772 -20.59 -2.51 6.83
CA LEU A 772 -19.16 -2.83 6.75
C LEU A 772 -18.56 -3.13 8.13
N TYR A 773 -19.11 -2.56 9.21
CA TYR A 773 -18.69 -2.85 10.58
C TYR A 773 -19.10 -4.26 11.05
N TYR A 774 -20.15 -4.84 10.47
CA TYR A 774 -20.68 -6.14 10.87
C TYR A 774 -20.35 -7.26 9.88
N LYS A 775 -20.15 -6.93 8.61
CA LYS A 775 -19.97 -7.87 7.48
C LYS A 775 -18.62 -7.67 6.78
N SER A 776 -17.57 -7.47 7.55
CA SER A 776 -16.19 -7.45 7.07
C SER A 776 -15.31 -8.39 7.90
N LEU A 777 -14.28 -8.94 7.28
CA LEU A 777 -13.30 -9.79 7.97
C LEU A 777 -12.48 -9.01 9.02
N PHE A 778 -12.31 -7.72 8.79
CA PHE A 778 -11.51 -6.81 9.62
C PHE A 778 -12.42 -5.80 10.33
N ASN A 779 -11.90 -5.21 11.41
CA ASN A 779 -12.59 -4.14 12.13
C ASN A 779 -12.57 -2.86 11.27
N TYR A 780 -13.72 -2.53 10.68
CA TYR A 780 -13.91 -1.39 9.79
C TYR A 780 -13.81 -0.05 10.55
#